data_AF-A0A9E4ITE1-F1
#
_entry.id   AF-A0A9E4ITE1-F1
#
_cell.length_a   1.000
_cell.length_b   1.000
_cell.length_c   1.000
_cell.angle_alpha   90.00
_cell.angle_beta   90.00
_cell.angle_gamma   90.00
#
_symmetry.space_group_name_H-M   'P 1'
#
loop_
_entity.id
_entity.type
_entity.pdbx_description
1 polymer ?
#
loop_
_entity_poly.entity_id
_entity_poly.type
_entity_poly.pdbx_seq_one_letter_code
_entity_poly.pdbx_strand_id
1 'polypeptide(L)'
;MKPVITRILRALLPLIIVAAAAFAAVTMIMNRPPVETLTPVIEPPGVRVHEVTLQDARLSVTSQGTVQPRTESQLVPEIAGRVTWVARSFAEGGFFEAGDVLVEIDPFDYEQALVSARSQLAQARLRLAEEEAEAEVAQREWDTLGRGDPRELALRKPQLEDARASVAAAEAAVERATRDLQRAEIVAPYAGRVRTKNVDIGQYVRVGDALATVYAVDVAEIRLPLPDDELAYLDVPLSYRGVEQQVQPLVTVQATFAGETHAWDGLIVRTESEIDSVSRMVHAIAAVPDPYAPGPNPNRPPLAVGMYVEAEIDGRTARDVAVLPRQALRGRDQVLVVTFDDRLSFRTIDVLRTSTESVIVRSGLQAGELVVISPLDTPTDGMRVQLADADPGLLERRAAAAAARPSQAAAPAVQREDAPAAQVGVPAAAAASDVPIEPAADRRAEAAPGAPPVAAEPASVARPGAARTAAAAEQAPPGAPAGDATTAGRPERPQWLASLLEERRPAVENLRSRPARTRPAAARPARREPDVAPVPRPAATLAAAPRRPAPRTPDAAPASVVAVASFASLNRATGDSELGPALSRAVAARLASSDGIAVSESESDARYVVRGGLQQVGPLVRVTARIVDTANGAVLHAAKIDGSTADRPALEADVAAAVIEHLTAIPGSTAPSASGGMAAGATAPSALAVLPFDDLSAGSASALDVDLGSVLAEAIAERLSTLPAVAVVTPGDEAAWAVGGGIQRIGTMVRVTARLTDVRSGSVVTAVKVDGTVEALADLQSRVAAAMIESVREALAGESVARSGPATDPATPRHEGRRS
;
A
#
# COMPACT_ATOMS: atom_id res chain seq x y z
N MET A 1 -40.72 -120.75 -5.80
CA MET A 1 -41.45 -119.46 -5.77
C MET A 1 -40.70 -118.36 -4.97
N LYS A 2 -39.36 -118.24 -5.08
CA LYS A 2 -38.56 -117.22 -4.37
C LYS A 2 -37.88 -116.12 -5.23
N PRO A 3 -37.75 -116.18 -6.58
CA PRO A 3 -37.13 -115.08 -7.35
C PRO A 3 -38.11 -114.03 -7.91
N VAL A 4 -39.42 -114.27 -7.85
CA VAL A 4 -40.45 -113.33 -8.37
C VAL A 4 -40.76 -112.24 -7.34
N ILE A 5 -40.82 -112.60 -6.06
CA ILE A 5 -41.11 -111.67 -4.95
C ILE A 5 -40.00 -110.61 -4.78
N THR A 6 -38.73 -110.97 -4.98
CA THR A 6 -37.59 -110.04 -4.88
C THR A 6 -37.50 -109.04 -6.03
N ARG A 7 -38.00 -109.40 -7.23
CA ARG A 7 -38.10 -108.44 -8.36
C ARG A 7 -39.24 -107.46 -8.17
N ILE A 8 -40.39 -107.92 -7.66
CA ILE A 8 -41.53 -107.05 -7.34
C ILE A 8 -41.17 -106.09 -6.19
N LEU A 9 -40.48 -106.57 -5.15
CA LEU A 9 -40.06 -105.74 -4.02
C LEU A 9 -39.05 -104.64 -4.42
N ARG A 10 -38.12 -104.93 -5.35
CA ARG A 10 -37.17 -103.92 -5.86
C ARG A 10 -37.81 -102.86 -6.77
N ALA A 11 -38.93 -103.18 -7.43
CA ALA A 11 -39.70 -102.22 -8.22
C ALA A 11 -40.66 -101.38 -7.37
N LEU A 12 -41.22 -101.96 -6.29
CA LEU A 12 -42.15 -101.25 -5.39
C LEU A 12 -41.46 -100.32 -4.39
N LEU A 13 -40.23 -100.63 -3.95
CA LEU A 13 -39.50 -99.81 -2.98
C LEU A 13 -39.29 -98.35 -3.43
N PRO A 14 -38.80 -98.04 -4.65
CA PRO A 14 -38.65 -96.64 -5.08
C PRO A 14 -40.00 -95.93 -5.23
N LEU A 15 -41.06 -96.65 -5.64
CA LEU A 15 -42.40 -96.06 -5.78
C LEU A 15 -42.99 -95.67 -4.41
N ILE A 16 -42.75 -96.50 -3.38
CA ILE A 16 -43.17 -96.20 -2.01
C ILE A 16 -42.38 -95.01 -1.44
N ILE A 17 -41.09 -94.89 -1.74
CA ILE A 17 -40.26 -93.75 -1.30
C ILE A 17 -40.72 -92.46 -1.97
N VAL A 18 -41.03 -92.48 -3.27
CA VAL A 18 -41.56 -91.31 -3.99
C VAL A 18 -42.94 -90.93 -3.48
N ALA A 19 -43.82 -91.92 -3.22
CA ALA A 19 -45.14 -91.67 -2.62
C ALA A 19 -45.03 -91.09 -1.19
N ALA A 20 -44.11 -91.59 -0.38
CA ALA A 20 -43.85 -91.07 0.97
C ALA A 20 -43.25 -89.67 0.94
N ALA A 21 -42.34 -89.37 0.00
CA ALA A 21 -41.78 -88.04 -0.19
C ALA A 21 -42.82 -87.04 -0.69
N ALA A 22 -43.69 -87.44 -1.63
CA ALA A 22 -44.81 -86.62 -2.09
C ALA A 22 -45.80 -86.35 -0.94
N PHE A 23 -46.11 -87.37 -0.13
CA PHE A 23 -46.96 -87.22 1.04
C PHE A 23 -46.34 -86.29 2.10
N ALA A 24 -45.03 -86.39 2.35
CA ALA A 24 -44.31 -85.49 3.24
C ALA A 24 -44.28 -84.05 2.71
N ALA A 25 -44.08 -83.86 1.40
CA ALA A 25 -44.10 -82.54 0.77
C ALA A 25 -45.49 -81.89 0.83
N VAL A 26 -46.55 -82.67 0.57
CA VAL A 26 -47.94 -82.19 0.65
C VAL A 26 -48.32 -81.86 2.09
N THR A 27 -47.95 -82.69 3.06
CA THR A 27 -48.21 -82.41 4.48
C THR A 27 -47.45 -81.18 4.96
N MET A 28 -46.21 -80.95 4.49
CA MET A 28 -45.44 -79.74 4.82
C MET A 28 -45.98 -78.47 4.14
N ILE A 29 -46.59 -78.58 2.96
CA ILE A 29 -47.25 -77.46 2.27
C ILE A 29 -48.60 -77.14 2.94
N MET A 30 -49.37 -78.15 3.35
CA MET A 30 -50.66 -77.97 4.03
C MET A 30 -50.51 -77.48 5.48
N ASN A 31 -49.44 -77.85 6.17
CA ASN A 31 -49.13 -77.38 7.52
C ASN A 31 -48.19 -76.15 7.55
N ARG A 32 -48.11 -75.35 6.47
CA ARG A 32 -47.43 -74.06 6.58
C ARG A 32 -48.18 -73.20 7.61
N PRO A 33 -47.55 -72.84 8.75
CA PRO A 33 -48.20 -71.97 9.70
C PRO A 33 -48.54 -70.65 8.99
N PRO A 34 -49.77 -70.11 9.17
CA PRO A 34 -50.11 -68.81 8.62
C PRO A 34 -49.11 -67.79 9.19
N VAL A 35 -48.37 -67.13 8.31
CA VAL A 35 -47.48 -66.04 8.70
C VAL A 35 -48.39 -64.91 9.17
N GLU A 36 -48.51 -64.73 10.48
CA GLU A 36 -49.14 -63.54 11.05
C GLU A 36 -48.36 -62.33 10.56
N THR A 37 -48.94 -61.65 9.58
CA THR A 37 -48.43 -60.38 9.11
C THR A 37 -48.81 -59.39 10.20
N LEU A 38 -47.97 -59.25 11.22
CA LEU A 38 -48.05 -58.12 12.14
C LEU A 38 -47.98 -56.89 11.25
N THR A 39 -49.12 -56.23 11.04
CA THR A 39 -49.14 -54.94 10.35
C THR A 39 -48.38 -54.02 11.28
N PRO A 40 -47.16 -53.54 10.92
CA PRO A 40 -46.42 -52.68 11.81
C PRO A 40 -47.31 -51.48 12.14
N VAL A 41 -47.60 -51.28 13.43
CA VAL A 41 -48.23 -50.05 13.91
C VAL A 41 -47.17 -48.97 13.72
N ILE A 42 -47.30 -48.19 12.65
CA ILE A 42 -46.45 -47.03 12.40
C ILE A 42 -46.91 -45.96 13.37
N GLU A 43 -46.30 -45.91 14.55
CA GLU A 43 -46.48 -44.77 15.46
C GLU A 43 -45.97 -43.51 14.74
N PRO A 44 -46.76 -42.42 14.71
CA PRO A 44 -46.36 -41.21 14.03
C PRO A 44 -45.10 -40.65 14.71
N PRO A 45 -44.07 -40.25 13.93
CA PRO A 45 -42.84 -39.75 14.52
C PRO A 45 -43.10 -38.46 15.30
N GLY A 46 -42.46 -38.35 16.46
CA GLY A 46 -42.45 -37.15 17.29
C GLY A 46 -41.60 -36.05 16.66
N VAL A 47 -42.17 -34.86 16.47
CA VAL A 47 -41.49 -33.71 15.88
C VAL A 47 -41.48 -32.53 16.83
N ARG A 48 -40.32 -31.87 16.94
CA ARG A 48 -40.22 -30.58 17.61
C ARG A 48 -40.59 -29.48 16.63
N VAL A 49 -41.39 -28.52 17.09
CA VAL A 49 -41.88 -27.41 16.27
C VAL A 49 -41.46 -26.06 16.82
N HIS A 50 -41.42 -25.07 15.94
CA HIS A 50 -41.21 -23.67 16.26
C HIS A 50 -42.40 -22.87 15.75
N GLU A 51 -42.98 -22.02 16.61
CA GLU A 51 -44.07 -21.12 16.24
C GLU A 51 -43.51 -19.94 15.43
N VAL A 52 -44.03 -19.72 14.23
CA VAL A 52 -43.64 -18.60 13.38
C VAL A 52 -44.16 -17.31 13.98
N THR A 53 -43.25 -16.41 14.34
CA THR A 53 -43.58 -15.02 14.70
C THR A 53 -43.01 -14.08 13.64
N LEU A 54 -43.83 -13.11 13.21
CA LEU A 54 -43.38 -12.06 12.31
C LEU A 54 -42.85 -10.90 13.15
N GLN A 55 -41.63 -10.48 12.89
CA GLN A 55 -40.98 -9.40 13.61
C GLN A 55 -40.08 -8.58 12.67
N ASP A 56 -39.79 -7.34 13.06
CA ASP A 56 -38.81 -6.53 12.35
C ASP A 56 -37.40 -7.00 12.74
N ALA A 57 -36.58 -7.34 11.75
CA ALA A 57 -35.21 -7.82 11.96
C ALA A 57 -34.20 -6.90 11.26
N ARG A 58 -33.14 -6.50 11.96
CA ARG A 58 -32.00 -5.80 11.34
C ARG A 58 -31.07 -6.81 10.68
N LEU A 59 -30.67 -6.52 9.45
CA LEU A 59 -29.71 -7.33 8.71
C LEU A 59 -28.30 -6.84 9.05
N SER A 60 -27.61 -7.44 10.02
CA SER A 60 -26.23 -7.05 10.35
C SER A 60 -25.20 -7.80 9.53
N VAL A 61 -24.15 -7.14 9.07
CA VAL A 61 -23.06 -7.78 8.31
C VAL A 61 -21.80 -7.83 9.16
N THR A 62 -21.21 -9.01 9.30
CA THR A 62 -19.97 -9.20 10.05
C THR A 62 -18.79 -9.20 9.10
N SER A 63 -17.79 -8.37 9.40
CA SER A 63 -16.53 -8.30 8.67
C SER A 63 -15.38 -8.27 9.67
N GLN A 64 -14.16 -8.51 9.21
CA GLN A 64 -12.98 -8.44 10.06
C GLN A 64 -11.91 -7.58 9.39
N GLY A 65 -11.07 -6.93 10.19
CA GLY A 65 -10.07 -6.03 9.67
C GLY A 65 -9.00 -5.67 10.70
N THR A 66 -8.00 -4.93 10.24
CA THR A 66 -6.93 -4.42 11.10
C THR A 66 -7.09 -2.93 11.30
N VAL A 67 -6.90 -2.46 12.53
CA VAL A 67 -6.94 -1.04 12.88
C VAL A 67 -5.75 -0.31 12.27
N GLN A 68 -6.01 0.76 11.54
CA GLN A 68 -5.05 1.65 10.91
C GLN A 68 -5.28 3.09 11.41
N PRO A 69 -4.25 3.94 11.46
CA PRO A 69 -4.45 5.35 11.77
C PRO A 69 -5.06 6.07 10.56
N ARG A 70 -5.89 7.09 10.81
CA ARG A 70 -6.39 7.95 9.72
C ARG A 70 -5.27 8.70 8.99
N THR A 71 -4.21 9.06 9.71
CA THR A 71 -3.09 9.83 9.16
C THR A 71 -1.79 9.30 9.74
N GLU A 72 -0.85 9.01 8.85
CA GLU A 72 0.52 8.63 9.18
C GLU A 72 1.47 9.51 8.36
N SER A 73 2.50 10.03 9.00
CA SER A 73 3.43 10.97 8.39
C SER A 73 4.84 10.69 8.86
N GLN A 74 5.80 10.90 7.96
CA GLN A 74 7.21 10.88 8.30
C GLN A 74 7.65 12.30 8.65
N LEU A 75 8.22 12.46 9.83
CA LEU A 75 8.78 13.72 10.29
C LEU A 75 10.16 13.89 9.67
N VAL A 76 10.32 14.94 8.86
CA VAL A 76 11.56 15.26 8.15
C VAL A 76 11.98 16.69 8.47
N PRO A 77 13.28 17.00 8.56
CA PRO A 77 13.74 18.35 8.79
C PRO A 77 13.75 19.11 7.46
N GLU A 78 13.37 20.39 7.50
CA GLU A 78 13.46 21.30 6.36
C GLU A 78 14.83 22.00 6.24
N ILE A 79 15.64 21.93 7.31
CA ILE A 79 16.97 22.52 7.39
C ILE A 79 17.99 21.49 7.92
N ALA A 80 19.28 21.74 7.70
CA ALA A 80 20.33 20.85 8.17
C ALA A 80 20.96 21.35 9.48
N GLY A 81 21.45 20.45 10.32
CA GLY A 81 22.15 20.85 11.54
C GLY A 81 22.28 19.73 12.55
N ARG A 82 22.90 20.04 13.69
CA ARG A 82 23.01 19.08 14.80
C ARG A 82 21.78 19.17 15.68
N VAL A 83 21.23 18.03 16.08
CA VAL A 83 20.14 17.97 17.07
C VAL A 83 20.70 18.33 18.45
N THR A 84 20.20 19.42 19.03
CA THR A 84 20.59 19.92 20.36
C THR A 84 19.68 19.39 21.45
N TRP A 85 18.40 19.18 21.13
CA TRP A 85 17.39 18.76 22.07
C TRP A 85 16.33 17.86 21.42
N VAL A 86 15.82 16.92 22.22
CA VAL A 86 14.75 16.00 21.84
C VAL A 86 13.75 15.93 22.98
N ALA A 87 12.46 16.05 22.66
CA ALA A 87 11.38 16.00 23.64
C ALA A 87 11.27 14.61 24.29
N ARG A 88 10.86 14.55 25.56
CA ARG A 88 10.59 13.26 26.22
C ARG A 88 9.38 12.52 25.63
N SER A 89 8.41 13.27 25.11
CA SER A 89 7.27 12.76 24.35
C SER A 89 7.70 12.14 23.01
N PHE A 90 8.84 12.56 22.46
CA PHE A 90 9.45 12.00 21.25
C PHE A 90 10.25 10.72 21.56
N ALA A 91 9.56 9.77 22.17
CA ALA A 91 10.03 8.40 22.39
C ALA A 91 9.08 7.44 21.66
N GLU A 92 9.54 6.25 21.29
CA GLU A 92 8.67 5.25 20.65
C GLU A 92 7.48 4.91 21.55
N GLY A 93 6.28 5.02 21.00
CA GLY A 93 5.04 4.90 21.76
C GLY A 93 4.70 6.09 22.66
N GLY A 94 5.45 7.19 22.60
CA GLY A 94 5.13 8.45 23.28
C GLY A 94 4.04 9.24 22.58
N PHE A 95 3.18 9.90 23.36
CA PHE A 95 2.11 10.78 22.88
C PHE A 95 2.58 12.24 22.84
N PHE A 96 2.05 13.00 21.89
CA PHE A 96 2.29 14.43 21.72
C PHE A 96 1.05 15.13 21.18
N GLU A 97 0.94 16.42 21.42
CA GLU A 97 -0.15 17.26 20.95
C GLU A 97 0.27 18.08 19.72
N ALA A 98 -0.72 18.60 18.98
CA ALA A 98 -0.44 19.49 17.85
C ALA A 98 0.29 20.76 18.32
N GLY A 99 1.39 21.09 17.65
CA GLY A 99 2.23 22.26 17.98
C GLY A 99 3.32 22.00 19.02
N ASP A 100 3.43 20.80 19.59
CA ASP A 100 4.54 20.45 20.47
C ASP A 100 5.86 20.42 19.69
N VAL A 101 6.92 21.03 20.24
CA VAL A 101 8.28 20.89 19.69
C VAL A 101 8.81 19.50 20.03
N LEU A 102 9.13 18.71 19.02
CA LEU A 102 9.59 17.33 19.17
C LEU A 102 11.12 17.22 19.14
N VAL A 103 11.75 17.99 18.26
CA VAL A 103 13.20 17.99 18.02
C VAL A 103 13.65 19.42 17.77
N GLU A 104 14.78 19.80 18.34
CA GLU A 104 15.44 21.09 18.09
C GLU A 104 16.78 20.85 17.39
N ILE A 105 16.97 21.52 16.25
CA ILE A 105 18.22 21.62 15.53
C ILE A 105 18.96 22.87 16.02
N ASP A 106 20.28 22.80 16.11
CA ASP A 106 21.14 23.90 16.52
C ASP A 106 20.78 25.20 15.77
N PRO A 107 20.22 26.20 16.46
CA PRO A 107 19.73 27.42 15.81
C PRO A 107 20.87 28.41 15.52
N PHE A 108 22.08 28.20 16.05
CA PHE A 108 23.13 29.22 16.10
C PHE A 108 23.46 29.82 14.73
N ASP A 109 23.66 28.99 13.71
CA ASP A 109 23.98 29.46 12.36
C ASP A 109 22.82 30.25 11.73
N TYR A 110 21.58 29.86 12.03
CA TYR A 110 20.36 30.51 11.54
C TYR A 110 20.09 31.84 12.26
N GLU A 111 20.38 31.92 13.56
CA GLU A 111 20.34 33.17 14.31
C GLU A 111 21.36 34.18 13.78
N GLN A 112 22.60 33.74 13.49
CA GLN A 112 23.63 34.59 12.89
C GLN A 112 23.21 35.07 11.49
N ALA A 113 22.63 34.21 10.67
CA ALA A 113 22.10 34.58 9.37
C ALA A 113 20.99 35.65 9.48
N LEU A 114 20.10 35.52 10.46
CA LEU A 114 19.05 36.51 10.73
C LEU A 114 19.62 37.86 11.19
N VAL A 115 20.64 37.87 12.04
CA VAL A 115 21.33 39.10 12.47
C VAL A 115 22.02 39.79 11.29
N SER A 116 22.68 39.03 10.42
CA SER A 116 23.31 39.55 9.20
C SER A 116 22.27 40.17 8.25
N ALA A 117 21.17 39.46 7.98
CA ALA A 117 20.08 39.96 7.12
C ALA A 117 19.44 41.24 7.69
N ARG A 118 19.21 41.32 9.01
CA ARG A 118 18.68 42.54 9.66
C ARG A 118 19.64 43.73 9.53
N SER A 119 20.95 43.47 9.59
CA SER A 119 21.96 44.51 9.41
C SER A 119 21.97 45.05 7.97
N GLN A 120 21.83 44.17 6.98
CA GLN A 120 21.70 44.56 5.57
C GLN A 120 20.43 45.38 5.32
N LEU A 121 19.31 45.00 5.94
CA LEU A 121 18.07 45.78 5.89
C LEU A 121 18.23 47.18 6.48
N ALA A 122 18.91 47.29 7.63
CA ALA A 122 19.19 48.59 8.23
C ALA A 122 20.04 49.49 7.31
N GLN A 123 21.07 48.92 6.66
CA GLN A 123 21.89 49.63 5.68
C GLN A 123 21.09 50.05 4.44
N ALA A 124 20.24 49.17 3.91
CA ALA A 124 19.39 49.49 2.76
C ALA A 124 18.39 50.61 3.09
N ARG A 125 17.79 50.58 4.28
CA ARG A 125 16.88 51.64 4.75
C ARG A 125 17.59 52.97 4.94
N LEU A 126 18.82 52.96 5.44
CA LEU A 126 19.64 54.18 5.52
C LEU A 126 19.87 54.78 4.13
N ARG A 127 20.29 53.96 3.15
CA ARG A 127 20.49 54.43 1.77
C ARG A 127 19.21 54.99 1.14
N LEU A 128 18.06 54.34 1.39
CA LEU A 128 16.77 54.86 0.94
C LEU A 128 16.48 56.23 1.55
N ALA A 129 16.69 56.40 2.85
CA ALA A 129 16.48 57.69 3.52
C ALA A 129 17.42 58.79 3.00
N GLU A 130 18.67 58.44 2.68
CA GLU A 130 19.64 59.36 2.06
C GLU A 130 19.18 59.78 0.65
N GLU A 131 18.81 58.84 -0.21
CA GLU A 131 18.33 59.15 -1.57
C GLU A 131 16.98 59.87 -1.58
N GLU A 132 16.08 59.58 -0.62
CA GLU A 132 14.84 60.33 -0.44
C GLU A 132 15.12 61.80 -0.08
N ALA A 133 16.07 62.04 0.84
CA ALA A 133 16.48 63.39 1.20
C ALA A 133 17.17 64.12 0.03
N GLU A 134 18.05 63.45 -0.71
CA GLU A 134 18.74 64.03 -1.87
C GLU A 134 17.78 64.29 -3.05
N ALA A 135 16.79 63.42 -3.28
CA ALA A 135 15.75 63.63 -4.27
C ALA A 135 14.85 64.82 -3.90
N GLU A 136 14.55 65.00 -2.61
CA GLU A 136 13.78 66.16 -2.13
C GLU A 136 14.54 67.47 -2.35
N VAL A 137 15.84 67.49 -2.06
CA VAL A 137 16.71 68.65 -2.34
C VAL A 137 16.74 68.93 -3.85
N ALA A 138 16.95 67.90 -4.68
CA ALA A 138 16.98 68.03 -6.13
C ALA A 138 15.67 68.59 -6.70
N GLN A 139 14.52 68.16 -6.16
CA GLN A 139 13.21 68.69 -6.53
C GLN A 139 13.07 70.18 -6.15
N ARG A 140 13.42 70.55 -4.91
CA ARG A 140 13.35 71.95 -4.45
C ARG A 140 14.26 72.88 -5.26
N GLU A 141 15.46 72.43 -5.60
CA GLU A 141 16.40 73.17 -6.45
C GLU A 141 15.85 73.34 -7.87
N TRP A 142 15.24 72.30 -8.45
CA TRP A 142 14.60 72.38 -9.76
C TRP A 142 13.44 73.37 -9.80
N ASP A 143 12.55 73.31 -8.79
CA ASP A 143 11.40 74.21 -8.68
C ASP A 143 11.84 75.68 -8.59
N THR A 144 12.97 75.96 -7.91
CA THR A 144 13.55 77.30 -7.80
C THR A 144 14.11 77.81 -9.13
N LEU A 145 14.66 76.92 -9.97
CA LEU A 145 15.23 77.28 -11.27
C LEU A 145 14.17 77.63 -12.33
N GLY A 146 12.92 77.18 -12.16
CA GLY A 146 11.79 77.51 -13.04
C GLY A 146 11.97 77.07 -14.50
N ARG A 147 12.82 76.07 -14.78
CA ARG A 147 13.18 75.63 -16.14
C ARG A 147 12.34 74.43 -16.60
N GLY A 148 11.07 74.64 -16.96
CA GLY A 148 10.25 73.61 -17.63
C GLY A 148 10.22 72.26 -16.93
N ASP A 149 9.97 71.18 -17.70
CA ASP A 149 9.75 69.84 -17.14
C ASP A 149 11.09 69.11 -16.86
N PRO A 150 11.34 68.66 -15.61
CA PRO A 150 12.58 67.97 -15.25
C PRO A 150 12.69 66.57 -15.87
N ARG A 151 13.91 66.19 -16.25
CA ARG A 151 14.23 64.79 -16.59
C ARG A 151 14.22 63.95 -15.32
N GLU A 152 13.73 62.71 -15.39
CA GLU A 152 13.61 61.82 -14.22
C GLU A 152 14.93 61.61 -13.46
N LEU A 153 16.05 61.53 -14.19
CA LEU A 153 17.38 61.41 -13.61
C LEU A 153 17.81 62.67 -12.84
N ALA A 154 17.37 63.86 -13.26
CA ALA A 154 17.65 65.10 -12.54
C ALA A 154 16.91 65.15 -11.19
N LEU A 155 15.76 64.49 -11.10
CA LEU A 155 15.00 64.31 -9.85
C LEU A 155 15.39 63.06 -9.07
N ARG A 156 16.43 62.34 -9.51
CA ARG A 156 16.91 61.08 -8.90
C ARG A 156 15.84 59.98 -8.76
N LYS A 157 14.78 60.02 -9.56
CA LYS A 157 13.71 59.01 -9.50
C LYS A 157 14.24 57.58 -9.68
N PRO A 158 15.15 57.28 -10.64
CA PRO A 158 15.70 55.94 -10.79
C PRO A 158 16.53 55.47 -9.59
N GLN A 159 17.31 56.36 -8.96
CA GLN A 159 18.10 56.06 -7.76
C GLN A 159 17.21 55.72 -6.58
N LEU A 160 16.10 56.45 -6.44
CA LEU A 160 15.13 56.23 -5.40
C LEU A 160 14.42 54.88 -5.57
N GLU A 161 14.01 54.55 -6.81
CA GLU A 161 13.45 53.22 -7.12
C GLU A 161 14.46 52.08 -6.88
N ASP A 162 15.75 52.28 -7.19
CA ASP A 162 16.81 51.32 -6.89
C ASP A 162 17.01 51.12 -5.38
N ALA A 163 16.99 52.21 -4.60
CA ALA A 163 17.07 52.15 -3.15
C ALA A 163 15.84 51.45 -2.52
N ARG A 164 14.63 51.72 -3.05
CA ARG A 164 13.39 51.02 -2.65
C ARG A 164 13.47 49.53 -2.98
N ALA A 165 13.93 49.17 -4.17
CA ALA A 165 14.13 47.78 -4.57
C ALA A 165 15.17 47.08 -3.68
N SER A 166 16.23 47.77 -3.30
CA SER A 166 17.25 47.28 -2.36
C SER A 166 16.68 47.01 -0.97
N VAL A 167 15.80 47.88 -0.45
CA VAL A 167 15.09 47.63 0.80
C VAL A 167 14.19 46.39 0.68
N ALA A 168 13.38 46.30 -0.37
CA ALA A 168 12.49 45.16 -0.59
C ALA A 168 13.27 43.82 -0.66
N ALA A 169 14.44 43.80 -1.32
CA ALA A 169 15.30 42.63 -1.38
C ALA A 169 15.86 42.25 0.01
N ALA A 170 16.28 43.23 0.81
CA ALA A 170 16.77 42.99 2.17
C ALA A 170 15.67 42.54 3.14
N GLU A 171 14.43 43.03 2.99
CA GLU A 171 13.27 42.56 3.76
C GLU A 171 12.97 41.09 3.46
N ALA A 172 12.99 40.70 2.18
CA ALA A 172 12.82 39.31 1.77
C ALA A 172 13.93 38.39 2.33
N ALA A 173 15.17 38.89 2.44
CA ALA A 173 16.27 38.15 3.07
C ALA A 173 16.05 37.93 4.58
N VAL A 174 15.53 38.93 5.29
CA VAL A 174 15.15 38.80 6.71
C VAL A 174 14.03 37.78 6.89
N GLU A 175 13.01 37.81 6.03
CA GLU A 175 11.90 36.87 6.08
C GLU A 175 12.38 35.42 5.87
N ARG A 176 13.26 35.21 4.88
CA ARG A 176 13.87 33.89 4.63
C ARG A 176 14.64 33.39 5.84
N ALA A 177 15.56 34.20 6.38
CA ALA A 177 16.34 33.81 7.56
C ALA A 177 15.47 33.57 8.80
N THR A 178 14.35 34.29 8.93
CA THR A 178 13.38 34.07 10.02
C THR A 178 12.67 32.73 9.87
N ARG A 179 12.23 32.37 8.65
CA ARG A 179 11.61 31.05 8.39
C ARG A 179 12.59 29.91 8.59
N ASP A 180 13.84 30.08 8.16
CA ASP A 180 14.88 29.06 8.36
C ASP A 180 15.17 28.86 9.85
N LEU A 181 15.18 29.92 10.66
CA LEU A 181 15.28 29.80 12.12
C LEU A 181 14.06 29.10 12.74
N GLN A 182 12.84 29.40 12.27
CA GLN A 182 11.62 28.72 12.76
C GLN A 182 11.63 27.21 12.46
N ARG A 183 12.23 26.81 11.32
CA ARG A 183 12.38 25.40 10.93
C ARG A 183 13.41 24.62 11.77
N ALA A 184 14.18 25.31 12.62
CA ALA A 184 15.09 24.66 13.55
C ALA A 184 14.33 23.94 14.65
N GLU A 185 13.12 24.40 14.97
CA GLU A 185 12.18 23.72 15.85
C GLU A 185 11.23 22.86 15.02
N ILE A 186 11.33 21.55 15.18
CA ILE A 186 10.47 20.59 14.47
C ILE A 186 9.22 20.34 15.32
N VAL A 187 8.12 20.95 14.90
CA VAL A 187 6.83 20.89 15.60
C VAL A 187 5.93 19.77 15.10
N ALA A 188 5.12 19.21 15.99
CA ALA A 188 4.12 18.20 15.66
C ALA A 188 2.97 18.80 14.83
N PRO A 189 2.64 18.24 13.64
CA PRO A 189 1.58 18.77 12.78
C PRO A 189 0.16 18.49 13.29
N TYR A 190 -0.02 17.46 14.12
CA TYR A 190 -1.29 17.03 14.71
C TYR A 190 -1.05 16.31 16.03
N ALA A 191 -2.09 16.08 16.83
CA ALA A 191 -1.99 15.25 18.03
C ALA A 191 -1.82 13.77 17.63
N GLY A 192 -0.82 13.10 18.19
CA GLY A 192 -0.39 11.82 17.68
C GLY A 192 0.50 11.02 18.61
N ARG A 193 1.00 9.92 18.05
CA ARG A 193 1.90 9.00 18.73
C ARG A 193 3.07 8.64 17.84
N VAL A 194 4.26 8.52 18.44
CA VAL A 194 5.47 8.14 17.71
C VAL A 194 5.47 6.62 17.47
N ARG A 195 5.58 6.20 16.21
CA ARG A 195 5.74 4.79 15.83
C ARG A 195 7.18 4.34 15.94
N THR A 196 8.08 5.07 15.28
CA THR A 196 9.52 4.77 15.23
C THR A 196 10.32 6.06 15.38
N LYS A 197 11.44 6.00 16.11
CA LYS A 197 12.35 7.12 16.30
C LYS A 197 13.72 6.80 15.70
N ASN A 198 14.19 7.62 14.76
CA ASN A 198 15.45 7.39 14.04
C ASN A 198 16.57 8.35 14.43
N VAL A 199 16.28 9.38 15.23
CA VAL A 199 17.24 10.43 15.61
C VAL A 199 17.39 10.55 17.12
N ASP A 200 18.58 10.96 17.57
CA ASP A 200 18.86 11.29 18.97
C ASP A 200 19.75 12.54 19.12
N ILE A 201 19.85 13.03 20.35
CA ILE A 201 20.62 14.22 20.71
C ILE A 201 22.08 14.05 20.25
N GLY A 202 22.62 15.11 19.64
CA GLY A 202 24.00 15.18 19.18
C GLY A 202 24.22 14.67 17.76
N GLN A 203 23.23 14.03 17.13
CA GLN A 203 23.32 13.59 15.73
C GLN A 203 23.19 14.78 14.77
N TYR A 204 23.80 14.67 13.59
CA TYR A 204 23.68 15.66 12.52
C TYR A 204 22.69 15.16 11.48
N VAL A 205 21.69 15.99 11.15
CA VAL A 205 20.62 15.68 10.20
C VAL A 205 20.69 16.60 8.99
N ARG A 206 20.32 16.07 7.83
CA ARG A 206 20.20 16.80 6.56
C ARG A 206 18.74 16.96 6.19
N VAL A 207 18.48 17.93 5.31
CA VAL A 207 17.14 18.17 4.75
C VAL A 207 16.60 16.88 4.13
N GLY A 208 15.41 16.47 4.55
CA GLY A 208 14.75 15.26 4.06
C GLY A 208 15.11 13.96 4.78
N ASP A 209 16.04 13.96 5.74
CA ASP A 209 16.31 12.77 6.56
C ASP A 209 15.07 12.37 7.38
N ALA A 210 14.72 11.09 7.42
CA ALA A 210 13.56 10.61 8.19
C ALA A 210 13.88 10.54 9.69
N LEU A 211 13.37 11.48 10.49
CA LEU A 211 13.64 11.57 11.93
C LEU A 211 12.77 10.62 12.75
N ALA A 212 11.50 10.50 12.38
CA ALA A 212 10.54 9.59 13.00
C ALA A 212 9.34 9.34 12.09
N THR A 213 8.62 8.27 12.35
CA THR A 213 7.29 8.03 11.79
C THR A 213 6.28 8.25 12.88
N VAL A 214 5.27 9.09 12.62
CA VAL A 214 4.25 9.44 13.60
C VAL A 214 2.85 9.27 13.00
N TYR A 215 1.87 8.93 13.83
CA TYR A 215 0.49 8.75 13.39
C TYR A 215 -0.51 9.45 14.30
N ALA A 216 -1.63 9.86 13.73
CA ALA A 216 -2.69 10.56 14.44
C ALA A 216 -3.45 9.60 15.35
N VAL A 217 -3.87 10.09 16.52
CA VAL A 217 -4.58 9.30 17.55
C VAL A 217 -6.05 9.67 17.68
N ASP A 218 -6.54 10.61 16.88
CA ASP A 218 -7.89 11.16 16.98
C ASP A 218 -8.96 10.25 16.35
N VAL A 219 -8.62 9.53 15.29
CA VAL A 219 -9.51 8.57 14.62
C VAL A 219 -8.74 7.32 14.19
N ALA A 220 -9.28 6.16 14.57
CA ALA A 220 -8.86 4.86 14.04
C ALA A 220 -9.74 4.49 12.85
N GLU A 221 -9.13 4.07 11.75
CA GLU A 221 -9.82 3.54 10.58
C GLU A 221 -9.62 2.01 10.51
N ILE A 222 -10.66 1.29 10.12
CA ILE A 222 -10.61 -0.16 9.93
C ILE A 222 -11.14 -0.44 8.53
N ARG A 223 -10.31 -1.11 7.73
CA ARG A 223 -10.68 -1.54 6.38
C ARG A 223 -11.40 -2.88 6.46
N LEU A 224 -12.68 -2.88 6.12
CA LEU A 224 -13.60 -4.00 6.23
C LEU A 224 -13.94 -4.53 4.83
N PRO A 225 -13.38 -5.68 4.42
CA PRO A 225 -13.73 -6.33 3.16
C PRO A 225 -15.14 -6.92 3.24
N LEU A 226 -16.03 -6.49 2.35
CA LEU A 226 -17.41 -6.96 2.24
C LEU A 226 -17.62 -7.61 0.87
N PRO A 227 -18.20 -8.80 0.79
CA PRO A 227 -18.58 -9.39 -0.49
C PRO A 227 -19.76 -8.62 -1.10
N ASP A 228 -19.85 -8.62 -2.43
CA ASP A 228 -20.85 -7.86 -3.20
C ASP A 228 -22.31 -8.20 -2.81
N ASP A 229 -22.59 -9.47 -2.52
CA ASP A 229 -23.92 -9.94 -2.13
C ASP A 229 -24.35 -9.42 -0.74
N GLU A 230 -23.39 -9.11 0.15
CA GLU A 230 -23.68 -8.54 1.45
C GLU A 230 -23.99 -7.04 1.40
N LEU A 231 -23.50 -6.32 0.39
CA LEU A 231 -23.81 -4.90 0.18
C LEU A 231 -25.31 -4.66 -0.03
N ALA A 232 -26.04 -5.65 -0.56
CA ALA A 232 -27.49 -5.55 -0.75
C ALA A 232 -28.27 -5.33 0.57
N TYR A 233 -27.68 -5.76 1.69
CA TYR A 233 -28.29 -5.66 3.01
C TYR A 233 -27.86 -4.40 3.76
N LEU A 234 -26.86 -3.67 3.28
CA LEU A 234 -26.32 -2.49 3.95
C LEU A 234 -26.75 -1.19 3.26
N ASP A 235 -26.85 -0.13 4.06
CA ASP A 235 -26.96 1.25 3.56
C ASP A 235 -25.58 1.91 3.57
N VAL A 236 -24.61 1.31 2.90
CA VAL A 236 -23.26 1.88 2.80
C VAL A 236 -23.23 3.06 1.83
N PRO A 237 -22.41 4.08 2.12
CA PRO A 237 -22.23 5.22 1.23
C PRO A 237 -21.44 4.84 -0.04
N LEU A 238 -22.16 4.32 -1.04
CA LEU A 238 -21.65 4.19 -2.41
C LEU A 238 -21.53 5.60 -3.01
N SER A 239 -20.30 6.12 -3.03
CA SER A 239 -20.05 7.52 -3.36
C SER A 239 -20.23 7.78 -4.86
N TYR A 240 -21.37 8.34 -5.24
CA TYR A 240 -21.52 9.07 -6.51
C TYR A 240 -21.05 10.52 -6.30
N ARG A 241 -20.23 11.05 -7.22
CA ARG A 241 -19.70 12.42 -7.14
C ARG A 241 -20.85 13.42 -6.97
N GLY A 242 -20.86 14.17 -5.86
CA GLY A 242 -21.81 15.27 -5.61
C GLY A 242 -23.05 14.93 -4.76
N VAL A 243 -23.13 13.74 -4.15
CA VAL A 243 -24.24 13.38 -3.25
C VAL A 243 -23.79 13.46 -1.79
N GLU A 244 -24.31 14.44 -1.06
CA GLU A 244 -23.90 14.79 0.33
C GLU A 244 -24.75 14.09 1.42
N GLN A 245 -25.64 13.18 1.03
CA GLN A 245 -26.42 12.37 1.97
C GLN A 245 -25.87 10.96 2.03
N GLN A 246 -24.83 10.80 2.84
CA GLN A 246 -24.33 9.48 3.23
C GLN A 246 -25.03 9.08 4.53
N VAL A 247 -25.94 8.11 4.43
CA VAL A 247 -26.28 7.28 5.59
C VAL A 247 -24.95 6.67 6.05
N GLN A 248 -24.61 6.86 7.32
CA GLN A 248 -23.41 6.27 7.93
C GLN A 248 -23.90 5.18 8.88
N PRO A 249 -23.93 3.91 8.43
CA PRO A 249 -24.21 2.77 9.28
C PRO A 249 -23.37 2.79 10.54
N LEU A 250 -24.00 2.48 11.67
CA LEU A 250 -23.29 2.20 12.92
C LEU A 250 -22.51 0.89 12.74
N VAL A 251 -21.29 0.84 13.25
CA VAL A 251 -20.49 -0.37 13.29
C VAL A 251 -19.99 -0.61 14.70
N THR A 252 -20.27 -1.80 15.23
CA THR A 252 -19.74 -2.25 16.51
C THR A 252 -18.52 -3.10 16.26
N VAL A 253 -17.35 -2.54 16.59
CA VAL A 253 -16.05 -3.18 16.48
C VAL A 253 -15.76 -3.94 17.76
N GLN A 254 -15.33 -5.19 17.69
CA GLN A 254 -15.02 -6.04 18.81
C GLN A 254 -13.60 -6.60 18.69
N ALA A 255 -12.90 -6.71 19.82
CA ALA A 255 -11.59 -7.30 19.88
C ALA A 255 -11.40 -8.04 21.21
N THR A 256 -10.73 -9.18 21.16
CA THR A 256 -10.31 -9.90 22.35
C THR A 256 -8.92 -9.43 22.76
N PHE A 257 -8.81 -8.84 23.95
CA PHE A 257 -7.55 -8.37 24.50
C PHE A 257 -7.42 -8.84 25.96
N ALA A 258 -6.26 -9.37 26.32
CA ALA A 258 -6.00 -9.93 27.66
C ALA A 258 -7.03 -10.98 28.14
N GLY A 259 -7.69 -11.69 27.22
CA GLY A 259 -8.70 -12.72 27.52
C GLY A 259 -10.13 -12.22 27.69
N GLU A 260 -10.37 -10.90 27.61
CA GLU A 260 -11.69 -10.29 27.64
C GLU A 260 -12.04 -9.69 26.27
N THR A 261 -13.32 -9.77 25.88
CA THR A 261 -13.81 -9.13 24.66
C THR A 261 -14.27 -7.72 24.98
N HIS A 262 -13.75 -6.75 24.23
CA HIS A 262 -14.11 -5.35 24.34
C HIS A 262 -14.72 -4.87 23.03
N ALA A 263 -15.61 -3.88 23.12
CA ALA A 263 -16.31 -3.32 21.97
C ALA A 263 -16.05 -1.81 21.81
N TRP A 264 -16.09 -1.31 20.57
CA TRP A 264 -16.01 0.08 20.18
C TRP A 264 -17.05 0.43 19.14
N ASP A 265 -17.74 1.54 19.35
CA ASP A 265 -18.69 2.04 18.38
C ASP A 265 -17.98 2.94 17.37
N GLY A 266 -18.27 2.73 16.10
CA GLY A 266 -17.78 3.50 14.98
C GLY A 266 -18.85 3.72 13.94
N LEU A 267 -18.47 4.37 12.83
CA LEU A 267 -19.35 4.67 11.71
C LEU A 267 -18.69 4.25 10.39
N ILE A 268 -19.47 3.75 9.43
CA ILE A 268 -18.97 3.57 8.07
C ILE A 268 -18.94 4.94 7.38
N VAL A 269 -17.74 5.48 7.16
CA VAL A 269 -17.53 6.84 6.64
C VAL A 269 -17.40 6.87 5.12
N ARG A 270 -16.93 5.78 4.51
CA ARG A 270 -16.79 5.68 3.05
C ARG A 270 -16.67 4.23 2.61
N THR A 271 -16.86 4.00 1.33
CA THR A 271 -16.57 2.74 0.66
C THR A 271 -15.56 2.99 -0.44
N GLU A 272 -14.47 2.23 -0.48
CA GLU A 272 -13.48 2.29 -1.55
C GLU A 272 -14.16 1.88 -2.87
N SER A 273 -14.02 2.71 -3.91
CA SER A 273 -14.69 2.49 -5.20
C SER A 273 -13.96 1.50 -6.11
N GLU A 274 -12.95 0.79 -5.58
CA GLU A 274 -12.22 -0.25 -6.27
C GLU A 274 -12.75 -1.60 -5.81
N ILE A 275 -13.46 -2.28 -6.72
CA ILE A 275 -13.71 -3.71 -6.57
C ILE A 275 -12.43 -4.40 -7.03
N ASP A 276 -11.74 -5.04 -6.10
CA ASP A 276 -10.61 -5.88 -6.46
C ASP A 276 -11.09 -6.97 -7.43
N SER A 277 -10.57 -6.94 -8.67
CA SER A 277 -10.97 -7.87 -9.73
C SER A 277 -10.75 -9.35 -9.39
N VAL A 278 -9.83 -9.64 -8.45
CA VAL A 278 -9.51 -11.00 -8.00
C VAL A 278 -10.48 -11.43 -6.90
N SER A 279 -10.63 -10.64 -5.84
CA SER A 279 -11.41 -11.03 -4.66
C SER A 279 -12.91 -10.67 -4.77
N ARG A 280 -13.28 -9.76 -5.67
CA ARG A 280 -14.64 -9.18 -5.80
C ARG A 280 -15.19 -8.61 -4.49
N MET A 281 -14.30 -8.24 -3.57
CA MET A 281 -14.66 -7.61 -2.31
C MET A 281 -14.68 -6.09 -2.48
N VAL A 282 -15.65 -5.46 -1.84
CA VAL A 282 -15.73 -4.02 -1.66
C VAL A 282 -15.26 -3.68 -0.27
N HIS A 283 -14.34 -2.73 -0.14
CA HIS A 283 -13.81 -2.35 1.16
C HIS A 283 -14.59 -1.16 1.74
N ALA A 284 -15.32 -1.39 2.82
CA ALA A 284 -15.89 -0.32 3.63
C ALA A 284 -14.85 0.17 4.66
N ILE A 285 -14.80 1.47 4.89
CA ILE A 285 -13.94 2.06 5.91
C ILE A 285 -14.80 2.43 7.11
N ALA A 286 -14.59 1.71 8.21
CA ALA A 286 -15.13 2.06 9.52
C ALA A 286 -14.20 3.06 10.20
N ALA A 287 -14.73 4.15 10.72
CA ALA A 287 -14.01 5.11 11.55
C ALA A 287 -14.51 5.02 13.00
N VAL A 288 -13.58 4.79 13.92
CA VAL A 288 -13.80 4.83 15.37
C VAL A 288 -13.19 6.13 15.90
N PRO A 289 -14.02 7.09 16.35
CA PRO A 289 -13.52 8.32 16.94
C PRO A 289 -12.91 8.06 18.32
N ASP A 290 -11.84 8.79 18.63
CA ASP A 290 -11.13 8.75 19.91
C ASP A 290 -10.82 7.31 20.42
N PRO A 291 -10.06 6.52 19.64
CA PRO A 291 -9.76 5.13 19.95
C PRO A 291 -8.98 4.94 21.27
N TYR A 292 -8.34 5.99 21.76
CA TYR A 292 -7.53 5.96 22.98
C TYR A 292 -8.24 6.52 24.21
N ALA A 293 -9.45 7.08 24.08
CA ALA A 293 -10.19 7.56 25.23
C ALA A 293 -10.67 6.44 26.16
N PRO A 294 -10.70 6.70 27.48
CA PRO A 294 -11.34 5.80 28.42
C PRO A 294 -12.83 5.68 28.07
N GLY A 295 -13.27 4.45 27.81
CA GLY A 295 -14.68 4.16 27.57
C GLY A 295 -15.53 4.20 28.84
N PRO A 296 -16.83 3.83 28.73
CA PRO A 296 -17.71 3.66 29.88
C PRO A 296 -17.17 2.63 30.89
N ASN A 297 -16.43 1.64 30.38
CA ASN A 297 -15.73 0.67 31.20
C ASN A 297 -14.28 1.14 31.45
N PRO A 298 -13.88 1.41 32.70
CA PRO A 298 -12.51 1.84 33.03
C PRO A 298 -11.44 0.78 32.73
N ASN A 299 -11.82 -0.49 32.57
CA ASN A 299 -10.92 -1.58 32.20
C ASN A 299 -10.81 -1.80 30.68
N ARG A 300 -11.54 -1.03 29.87
CA ARG A 300 -11.47 -1.16 28.41
C ARG A 300 -10.11 -0.66 27.91
N PRO A 301 -9.33 -1.50 27.20
CA PRO A 301 -8.07 -1.07 26.61
C PRO A 301 -8.32 -0.06 25.47
N PRO A 302 -7.35 0.78 25.14
CA PRO A 302 -7.42 1.60 23.94
C PRO A 302 -7.42 0.72 22.68
N LEU A 303 -8.14 1.14 21.64
CA LEU A 303 -8.11 0.50 20.32
C LEU A 303 -6.78 0.85 19.63
N ALA A 304 -5.77 0.04 19.86
CA ALA A 304 -4.43 0.28 19.32
C ALA A 304 -4.38 -0.01 17.82
N VAL A 305 -3.67 0.85 17.09
CA VAL A 305 -3.28 0.60 15.70
C VAL A 305 -2.55 -0.74 15.60
N GLY A 306 -2.94 -1.56 14.62
CA GLY A 306 -2.44 -2.92 14.41
C GLY A 306 -3.25 -4.01 15.10
N MET A 307 -4.22 -3.68 15.95
CA MET A 307 -5.15 -4.68 16.49
C MET A 307 -6.00 -5.29 15.38
N TYR A 308 -6.19 -6.61 15.44
CA TYR A 308 -7.16 -7.31 14.62
C TYR A 308 -8.52 -7.27 15.31
N VAL A 309 -9.54 -6.87 14.57
CA VAL A 309 -10.88 -6.65 15.11
C VAL A 309 -11.94 -7.26 14.21
N GLU A 310 -13.02 -7.71 14.84
CA GLU A 310 -14.26 -8.07 14.18
C GLU A 310 -15.19 -6.86 14.22
N ALA A 311 -16.00 -6.67 13.19
CA ALA A 311 -16.88 -5.52 13.05
C ALA A 311 -18.25 -6.01 12.61
N GLU A 312 -19.27 -5.69 13.40
CA GLU A 312 -20.66 -5.90 13.06
C GLU A 312 -21.24 -4.57 12.56
N ILE A 313 -21.61 -4.53 11.29
CA ILE A 313 -22.16 -3.36 10.61
C ILE A 313 -23.68 -3.46 10.63
N ASP A 314 -24.35 -2.44 11.17
CA ASP A 314 -25.81 -2.35 11.17
C ASP A 314 -26.32 -2.10 9.74
N GLY A 315 -27.07 -3.05 9.19
CA GLY A 315 -27.71 -2.90 7.88
C GLY A 315 -29.18 -2.53 7.95
N ARG A 316 -29.87 -2.76 6.84
CA ARG A 316 -31.28 -2.44 6.63
C ARG A 316 -32.17 -3.21 7.60
N THR A 317 -33.25 -2.58 8.01
CA THR A 317 -34.32 -3.26 8.76
C THR A 317 -35.31 -3.89 7.79
N ALA A 318 -35.44 -5.22 7.83
CA ALA A 318 -36.48 -5.95 7.13
C ALA A 318 -37.72 -6.04 8.03
N ARG A 319 -38.87 -5.58 7.52
CA ARG A 319 -40.13 -5.57 8.26
C ARG A 319 -40.97 -6.82 8.00
N ASP A 320 -41.74 -7.22 8.99
CA ASP A 320 -42.69 -8.34 8.91
C ASP A 320 -42.04 -9.66 8.41
N VAL A 321 -40.81 -9.96 8.86
CA VAL A 321 -40.09 -11.17 8.47
C VAL A 321 -40.18 -12.26 9.53
N ALA A 322 -40.18 -13.52 9.10
CA ALA A 322 -40.11 -14.66 10.01
C ALA A 322 -38.64 -15.05 10.26
N VAL A 323 -38.22 -15.09 11.52
CA VAL A 323 -36.88 -15.58 11.90
C VAL A 323 -37.01 -17.00 12.42
N LEU A 324 -36.43 -17.96 11.71
CA LEU A 324 -36.46 -19.38 12.07
C LEU A 324 -35.08 -19.88 12.44
N PRO A 325 -34.96 -20.89 13.33
CA PRO A 325 -33.71 -21.62 13.51
C PRO A 325 -33.24 -22.25 12.20
N ARG A 326 -31.93 -22.28 11.91
CA ARG A 326 -31.39 -22.82 10.65
C ARG A 326 -31.84 -24.26 10.35
N GLN A 327 -31.99 -25.07 11.39
CA GLN A 327 -32.50 -26.46 11.33
C GLN A 327 -33.92 -26.61 10.75
N ALA A 328 -34.71 -25.53 10.71
CA ALA A 328 -36.04 -25.51 10.10
C ALA A 328 -35.97 -25.59 8.55
N LEU A 329 -34.91 -25.05 7.95
CA LEU A 329 -34.74 -24.98 6.51
C LEU A 329 -34.24 -26.34 5.97
N ARG A 330 -34.91 -26.83 4.93
CA ARG A 330 -34.60 -28.06 4.20
C ARG A 330 -34.20 -27.70 2.78
N GLY A 331 -33.05 -28.21 2.34
CA GLY A 331 -32.51 -27.87 1.03
C GLY A 331 -32.18 -26.38 0.93
N ARG A 332 -32.73 -25.71 -0.10
CA ARG A 332 -32.46 -24.29 -0.39
C ARG A 332 -33.56 -23.33 0.09
N ASP A 333 -34.82 -23.76 0.04
CA ASP A 333 -36.00 -22.88 0.13
C ASP A 333 -37.25 -23.61 0.67
N GLN A 334 -37.08 -24.78 1.31
CA GLN A 334 -38.22 -25.59 1.75
C GLN A 334 -38.29 -25.67 3.28
N VAL A 335 -39.49 -25.57 3.83
CA VAL A 335 -39.77 -25.81 5.25
C VAL A 335 -40.93 -26.78 5.41
N LEU A 336 -40.93 -27.51 6.52
CA LEU A 336 -41.97 -28.46 6.88
C LEU A 336 -42.92 -27.78 7.85
N VAL A 337 -44.16 -27.55 7.45
CA VAL A 337 -45.19 -26.93 8.29
C VAL A 337 -46.16 -27.99 8.79
N VAL A 338 -46.49 -27.97 10.07
CA VAL A 338 -47.53 -28.84 10.64
C VAL A 338 -48.89 -28.16 10.46
N THR A 339 -49.71 -28.74 9.58
CA THR A 339 -51.11 -28.34 9.37
C THR A 339 -51.95 -28.60 10.62
N PHE A 340 -53.16 -28.04 10.68
CA PHE A 340 -54.05 -28.17 11.86
C PHE A 340 -54.51 -29.61 12.12
N ASP A 341 -54.44 -30.50 11.12
CA ASP A 341 -54.79 -31.93 11.22
C ASP A 341 -53.60 -32.81 11.63
N ASP A 342 -52.55 -32.22 12.23
CA ASP A 342 -51.30 -32.87 12.63
C ASP A 342 -50.59 -33.61 11.48
N ARG A 343 -50.65 -33.03 10.28
CA ARG A 343 -49.97 -33.52 9.08
C ARG A 343 -48.88 -32.56 8.62
N LEU A 344 -47.77 -33.11 8.14
CA LEU A 344 -46.72 -32.35 7.49
C LEU A 344 -47.20 -31.83 6.13
N SER A 345 -46.88 -30.59 5.84
CA SER A 345 -46.99 -29.98 4.52
C SER A 345 -45.65 -29.37 4.15
N PHE A 346 -45.14 -29.72 2.98
CA PHE A 346 -43.96 -29.06 2.43
C PHE A 346 -44.34 -27.68 1.89
N ARG A 347 -43.66 -26.64 2.36
CA ARG A 347 -43.85 -25.29 1.86
C ARG A 347 -42.56 -24.74 1.29
N THR A 348 -42.63 -24.21 0.08
CA THR A 348 -41.57 -23.38 -0.50
C THR A 348 -41.69 -21.96 0.06
N ILE A 349 -40.56 -21.40 0.49
CA ILE A 349 -40.45 -20.08 1.12
C ILE A 349 -39.44 -19.20 0.40
N ASP A 350 -39.65 -17.88 0.47
CA ASP A 350 -38.70 -16.89 -0.03
C ASP A 350 -37.72 -16.51 1.08
N VAL A 351 -36.51 -17.06 1.01
CA VAL A 351 -35.46 -16.84 2.00
C VAL A 351 -34.76 -15.51 1.72
N LEU A 352 -34.83 -14.58 2.67
CA LEU A 352 -34.14 -13.31 2.59
C LEU A 352 -32.64 -13.47 2.87
N ARG A 353 -32.30 -14.20 3.93
CA ARG A 353 -30.91 -14.43 4.36
C ARG A 353 -30.81 -15.67 5.23
N THR A 354 -29.69 -16.36 5.13
CA THR A 354 -29.33 -17.47 6.02
C THR A 354 -28.07 -17.11 6.79
N SER A 355 -28.11 -17.24 8.12
CA SER A 355 -26.99 -17.13 9.04
C SER A 355 -26.56 -18.52 9.54
N THR A 356 -25.54 -18.59 10.39
CA THR A 356 -25.12 -19.84 11.05
C THR A 356 -26.21 -20.40 11.95
N GLU A 357 -26.90 -19.53 12.68
CA GLU A 357 -27.90 -19.92 13.69
C GLU A 357 -29.35 -19.80 13.21
N SER A 358 -29.64 -18.85 12.32
CA SER A 358 -31.01 -18.49 11.93
C SER A 358 -31.18 -18.28 10.43
N VAL A 359 -32.42 -18.36 9.96
CA VAL A 359 -32.87 -18.10 8.59
C VAL A 359 -33.97 -17.04 8.67
N ILE A 360 -33.79 -15.96 7.91
CA ILE A 360 -34.76 -14.87 7.82
C ILE A 360 -35.57 -15.09 6.53
N VAL A 361 -36.88 -15.23 6.68
CA VAL A 361 -37.81 -15.53 5.60
C VAL A 361 -38.65 -14.30 5.29
N ARG A 362 -38.66 -13.88 4.02
CA ARG A 362 -39.43 -12.72 3.54
C ARG A 362 -40.90 -13.06 3.35
N SER A 363 -41.19 -14.20 2.73
CA SER A 363 -42.57 -14.59 2.43
C SER A 363 -42.73 -16.12 2.32
N GLY A 364 -43.98 -16.60 2.39
CA GLY A 364 -44.33 -18.02 2.33
C GLY A 364 -44.68 -18.64 3.69
N LEU A 365 -44.66 -17.86 4.78
CA LEU A 365 -45.10 -18.28 6.11
C LEU A 365 -46.05 -17.25 6.73
N GLN A 366 -46.96 -17.72 7.56
CA GLN A 366 -47.89 -16.87 8.30
C GLN A 366 -47.61 -16.94 9.80
N ALA A 367 -47.91 -15.86 10.52
CA ALA A 367 -47.80 -15.84 11.97
C ALA A 367 -48.66 -16.94 12.62
N GLY A 368 -48.10 -17.66 13.59
CA GLY A 368 -48.75 -18.76 14.29
C GLY A 368 -48.68 -20.12 13.59
N GLU A 369 -48.04 -20.23 12.42
CA GLU A 369 -47.76 -21.53 11.80
C GLU A 369 -46.66 -22.28 12.56
N LEU A 370 -46.69 -23.62 12.53
CA LEU A 370 -45.74 -24.47 13.24
C LEU A 370 -44.75 -25.08 12.26
N VAL A 371 -43.47 -24.70 12.35
CA VAL A 371 -42.41 -25.22 11.49
C VAL A 371 -41.62 -26.30 12.22
N VAL A 372 -41.39 -27.44 11.57
CA VAL A 372 -40.64 -28.56 12.13
C VAL A 372 -39.15 -28.28 12.13
N ILE A 373 -38.55 -28.33 13.32
CA ILE A 373 -37.10 -28.13 13.54
C ILE A 373 -36.33 -29.43 13.77
N SER A 374 -37.01 -30.53 14.13
CA SER A 374 -36.37 -31.83 14.35
C SER A 374 -36.05 -32.55 13.03
N PRO A 375 -34.91 -33.27 12.92
CA PRO A 375 -34.65 -34.11 11.76
C PRO A 375 -35.70 -35.22 11.63
N LEU A 376 -36.13 -35.49 10.40
CA LEU A 376 -36.99 -36.61 10.03
C LEU A 376 -36.25 -37.41 8.97
N ASP A 377 -36.17 -38.74 9.13
CA ASP A 377 -35.40 -39.59 8.22
C ASP A 377 -36.00 -39.64 6.81
N THR A 378 -37.34 -39.75 6.71
CA THR A 378 -38.06 -39.85 5.43
C THR A 378 -39.38 -39.07 5.47
N PRO A 379 -39.34 -37.72 5.55
CA PRO A 379 -40.57 -36.93 5.56
C PRO A 379 -41.32 -37.08 4.23
N THR A 380 -42.62 -37.32 4.30
CA THR A 380 -43.53 -37.36 3.13
C THR A 380 -44.68 -36.39 3.33
N ASP A 381 -45.21 -35.88 2.22
CA ASP A 381 -46.26 -34.86 2.28
C ASP A 381 -47.54 -35.52 2.81
N GLY A 382 -48.20 -34.86 3.76
CA GLY A 382 -49.37 -35.41 4.45
C GLY A 382 -49.07 -36.47 5.52
N MET A 383 -47.80 -36.76 5.82
CA MET A 383 -47.40 -37.65 6.93
C MET A 383 -47.97 -37.15 8.26
N ARG A 384 -48.58 -38.03 9.04
CA ARG A 384 -49.02 -37.71 10.41
C ARG A 384 -47.83 -37.63 11.34
N VAL A 385 -47.77 -36.58 12.14
CA VAL A 385 -46.70 -36.33 13.11
C VAL A 385 -47.28 -36.01 14.47
N GLN A 386 -46.57 -36.38 15.52
CA GLN A 386 -46.94 -36.02 16.87
C GLN A 386 -46.05 -34.87 17.34
N LEU A 387 -46.63 -33.80 17.90
CA LEU A 387 -45.85 -32.70 18.43
C LEU A 387 -45.12 -33.16 19.70
N ALA A 388 -43.81 -33.31 19.62
CA ALA A 388 -42.94 -33.55 20.77
C ALA A 388 -42.57 -32.19 21.36
N ASP A 389 -42.80 -32.01 22.66
CA ASP A 389 -42.43 -30.82 23.43
C ASP A 389 -43.15 -29.51 23.03
N ALA A 390 -44.44 -29.58 22.68
CA ALA A 390 -45.23 -28.37 22.50
C ALA A 390 -45.58 -27.72 23.85
N ASP A 391 -45.29 -26.43 24.01
CA ASP A 391 -45.71 -25.65 25.18
C ASP A 391 -47.22 -25.81 25.43
N PRO A 392 -47.69 -26.01 26.68
CA PRO A 392 -49.12 -26.18 26.98
C PRO A 392 -50.00 -25.04 26.43
N GLY A 393 -49.47 -23.80 26.46
CA GLY A 393 -50.15 -22.63 25.91
C GLY A 393 -50.24 -22.63 24.37
N LEU A 394 -49.31 -23.29 23.66
CA LEU A 394 -49.38 -23.49 22.21
C LEU A 394 -50.52 -24.45 21.84
N LEU A 395 -50.66 -25.54 22.62
CA LEU A 395 -51.72 -26.54 22.44
C LEU A 395 -53.11 -25.94 22.70
N GLU A 396 -53.25 -25.10 23.74
CA GLU A 396 -54.49 -24.37 24.03
C GLU A 396 -54.86 -23.36 22.93
N ARG A 397 -53.89 -22.54 22.47
CA ARG A 397 -54.11 -21.59 21.35
C ARG A 397 -54.50 -22.32 20.06
N ARG A 398 -53.91 -23.49 19.80
CA ARG A 398 -54.23 -24.34 18.65
C ARG A 398 -55.63 -24.94 18.75
N ALA A 399 -56.02 -25.44 19.92
CA ALA A 399 -57.37 -25.96 20.14
C ALA A 399 -58.44 -24.86 19.95
N ALA A 400 -58.17 -23.64 20.42
CA ALA A 400 -59.05 -22.48 20.21
C ALA A 400 -59.11 -22.04 18.74
N ALA A 401 -57.97 -22.01 18.03
CA ALA A 401 -57.90 -21.65 16.61
C ALA A 401 -58.54 -22.71 15.69
N ALA A 402 -58.44 -23.99 16.04
CA ALA A 402 -59.13 -25.07 15.34
C ALA A 402 -60.66 -25.00 15.52
N ALA A 403 -61.13 -24.61 16.72
CA ALA A 403 -62.56 -24.44 17.01
C ALA A 403 -63.19 -23.20 16.34
N ALA A 404 -62.39 -22.18 15.98
CA ALA A 404 -62.86 -20.92 15.40
C ALA A 404 -63.02 -20.92 13.87
N ARG A 405 -62.72 -22.03 13.16
CA ARG A 405 -62.86 -22.11 11.70
C ARG A 405 -64.22 -22.65 11.26
N PRO A 406 -64.92 -22.01 10.31
CA PRO A 406 -66.10 -22.61 9.71
C PRO A 406 -65.71 -23.86 8.90
N SER A 407 -66.37 -24.97 9.21
CA SER A 407 -66.32 -26.23 8.47
C SER A 407 -66.67 -25.99 7.00
N GLN A 408 -65.68 -26.01 6.12
CA GLN A 408 -65.93 -25.98 4.68
C GLN A 408 -66.29 -27.39 4.24
N ALA A 409 -67.59 -27.57 4.04
CA ALA A 409 -68.23 -28.79 3.61
C ALA A 409 -67.78 -29.23 2.20
N ALA A 410 -67.67 -30.55 2.07
CA ALA A 410 -67.74 -31.40 0.88
C ALA A 410 -68.16 -30.72 -0.43
N ALA A 411 -67.26 -30.75 -1.43
CA ALA A 411 -67.62 -30.57 -2.83
C ALA A 411 -68.26 -31.88 -3.38
N PRO A 412 -69.35 -31.83 -4.17
CA PRO A 412 -70.03 -33.02 -4.66
C PRO A 412 -69.36 -33.59 -5.92
N ALA A 413 -69.40 -34.92 -6.00
CA ALA A 413 -69.05 -35.71 -7.18
C ALA A 413 -70.02 -35.43 -8.34
N VAL A 414 -69.47 -35.22 -9.55
CA VAL A 414 -70.24 -35.22 -10.80
C VAL A 414 -69.81 -36.42 -11.65
N GLN A 415 -70.78 -37.31 -11.84
CA GLN A 415 -70.75 -38.45 -12.74
C GLN A 415 -70.81 -37.97 -14.21
N ARG A 416 -70.06 -38.62 -15.11
CA ARG A 416 -70.33 -38.60 -16.56
C ARG A 416 -70.03 -39.97 -17.14
N GLU A 417 -71.08 -40.65 -17.60
CA GLU A 417 -71.00 -41.76 -18.55
C GLU A 417 -72.23 -41.71 -19.48
N ASP A 418 -71.97 -41.70 -20.80
CA ASP A 418 -72.67 -42.36 -21.92
C ASP A 418 -72.55 -41.59 -23.28
N ALA A 419 -71.47 -41.92 -24.02
CA ALA A 419 -71.34 -42.47 -25.41
C ALA A 419 -72.30 -42.05 -26.59
N PRO A 420 -72.01 -42.39 -27.89
CA PRO A 420 -70.75 -42.48 -28.68
C PRO A 420 -70.86 -42.06 -30.20
N ALA A 421 -69.75 -42.18 -30.96
CA ALA A 421 -69.57 -42.76 -32.35
C ALA A 421 -68.56 -41.97 -33.22
N ALA A 422 -67.34 -42.49 -33.47
CA ALA A 422 -66.89 -43.26 -34.67
C ALA A 422 -65.88 -42.43 -35.52
N GLN A 423 -64.56 -42.67 -35.42
CA GLN A 423 -63.71 -43.61 -36.18
C GLN A 423 -63.48 -43.27 -37.66
N VAL A 424 -62.23 -42.95 -38.03
CA VAL A 424 -61.29 -43.60 -38.98
C VAL A 424 -59.92 -42.91 -38.72
N GLY A 425 -58.73 -43.50 -38.58
CA GLY A 425 -58.25 -44.87 -38.80
C GLY A 425 -56.97 -44.92 -39.67
N VAL A 426 -55.83 -44.46 -39.12
CA VAL A 426 -54.41 -44.97 -39.26
C VAL A 426 -53.76 -45.16 -40.67
N PRO A 427 -52.45 -45.52 -40.85
CA PRO A 427 -51.25 -45.49 -39.97
C PRO A 427 -49.88 -45.12 -40.63
N ALA A 428 -48.84 -45.20 -39.77
CA ALA A 428 -47.45 -45.69 -40.00
C ALA A 428 -46.35 -44.64 -40.24
N ALA A 429 -45.12 -44.67 -39.71
CA ALA A 429 -44.34 -45.38 -38.68
C ALA A 429 -42.88 -45.52 -39.19
N ALA A 430 -41.92 -45.58 -38.26
CA ALA A 430 -40.50 -45.95 -38.42
C ALA A 430 -39.55 -44.86 -38.98
N ALA A 431 -38.26 -44.76 -38.63
CA ALA A 431 -37.42 -45.32 -37.56
C ALA A 431 -36.05 -44.59 -37.64
N ALA A 432 -35.27 -44.70 -36.57
CA ALA A 432 -33.95 -44.10 -36.33
C ALA A 432 -32.83 -44.52 -37.30
N SER A 433 -31.72 -43.75 -37.34
CA SER A 433 -30.34 -44.25 -37.51
C SER A 433 -29.27 -43.19 -37.16
N ASP A 434 -28.19 -43.69 -36.56
CA ASP A 434 -27.00 -43.05 -35.98
C ASP A 434 -25.95 -42.51 -36.98
N VAL A 435 -25.21 -41.46 -36.56
CA VAL A 435 -23.72 -41.20 -36.51
C VAL A 435 -22.85 -41.68 -37.71
N PRO A 436 -21.88 -40.91 -38.33
CA PRO A 436 -20.65 -40.38 -37.68
C PRO A 436 -19.83 -39.17 -38.27
N ILE A 437 -18.96 -38.58 -37.42
CA ILE A 437 -17.54 -38.12 -37.62
C ILE A 437 -17.17 -36.95 -38.60
N GLU A 438 -16.31 -36.03 -38.08
CA GLU A 438 -15.50 -34.91 -38.69
C GLU A 438 -14.63 -35.28 -39.94
N PRO A 439 -13.79 -34.43 -40.63
CA PRO A 439 -13.26 -33.06 -40.34
C PRO A 439 -13.05 -32.08 -41.56
N ALA A 440 -12.53 -30.87 -41.25
CA ALA A 440 -11.57 -30.03 -41.99
C ALA A 440 -11.91 -29.27 -43.32
N ALA A 441 -11.80 -27.93 -43.23
CA ALA A 441 -10.91 -27.02 -43.98
C ALA A 441 -11.20 -26.58 -45.46
N ASP A 442 -11.30 -25.25 -45.59
CA ASP A 442 -10.58 -24.35 -46.53
C ASP A 442 -11.11 -24.08 -47.96
N ARG A 443 -11.50 -22.81 -48.22
CA ARG A 443 -10.96 -21.97 -49.32
C ARG A 443 -11.57 -20.55 -49.43
N ARG A 444 -10.69 -19.55 -49.27
CA ARG A 444 -10.47 -18.28 -50.03
C ARG A 444 -11.63 -17.52 -50.70
N ALA A 445 -11.70 -16.21 -50.45
CA ALA A 445 -11.63 -15.16 -51.49
C ALA A 445 -11.26 -13.77 -50.91
N GLU A 446 -10.32 -13.10 -51.58
CA GLU A 446 -9.79 -11.74 -51.36
C GLU A 446 -10.79 -10.61 -51.70
N ALA A 447 -10.66 -9.44 -51.07
CA ALA A 447 -10.45 -8.12 -51.73
C ALA A 447 -10.53 -6.95 -50.72
N ALA A 448 -9.66 -5.95 -50.90
CA ALA A 448 -9.36 -4.83 -50.01
C ALA A 448 -10.15 -3.52 -50.36
N PRO A 449 -9.79 -2.29 -49.89
CA PRO A 449 -10.68 -1.42 -49.11
C PRO A 449 -11.06 -0.08 -49.80
N GLY A 450 -12.03 0.66 -49.25
CA GLY A 450 -12.46 1.98 -49.73
C GLY A 450 -12.71 2.98 -48.58
N ALA A 451 -12.19 4.19 -48.78
CA ALA A 451 -11.94 5.29 -47.84
C ALA A 451 -13.19 6.12 -47.39
N PRO A 452 -13.05 7.12 -46.48
CA PRO A 452 -14.13 7.77 -45.72
C PRO A 452 -14.62 9.09 -46.35
N PRO A 453 -15.65 9.76 -45.80
CA PRO A 453 -15.94 11.16 -46.16
C PRO A 453 -15.56 12.17 -45.07
N VAL A 454 -15.08 13.31 -45.57
CA VAL A 454 -14.58 14.52 -44.89
C VAL A 454 -15.64 15.63 -44.96
N ALA A 455 -15.66 16.45 -43.91
CA ALA A 455 -16.07 17.85 -43.71
C ALA A 455 -16.95 18.62 -44.72
N ALA A 456 -17.86 19.45 -44.17
CA ALA A 456 -18.24 20.75 -44.72
C ALA A 456 -18.77 21.73 -43.63
N GLU A 457 -18.09 22.87 -43.49
CA GLU A 457 -18.54 24.19 -42.99
C GLU A 457 -18.51 25.17 -44.20
N PRO A 458 -18.84 26.50 -44.16
CA PRO A 458 -19.24 27.42 -43.06
C PRO A 458 -20.35 28.46 -43.39
N ALA A 459 -20.75 29.29 -42.39
CA ALA A 459 -21.06 30.75 -42.41
C ALA A 459 -21.98 31.12 -41.20
N SER A 460 -21.63 31.93 -40.17
CA SER A 460 -21.20 33.34 -40.00
C SER A 460 -22.30 34.26 -39.40
N VAL A 461 -21.91 35.07 -38.40
CA VAL A 461 -22.46 36.36 -37.89
C VAL A 461 -23.49 36.33 -36.73
N ALA A 462 -23.05 36.69 -35.51
CA ALA A 462 -23.29 38.00 -34.86
C ALA A 462 -22.82 38.05 -33.38
N ARG A 463 -22.03 39.08 -33.04
CA ARG A 463 -21.68 39.61 -31.69
C ARG A 463 -22.81 40.56 -31.20
N PRO A 464 -22.94 40.94 -29.91
CA PRO A 464 -21.96 41.68 -29.07
C PRO A 464 -21.92 41.18 -27.59
N GLY A 465 -21.05 41.60 -26.66
CA GLY A 465 -20.14 42.74 -26.56
C GLY A 465 -20.20 43.29 -25.13
N ALA A 466 -19.04 43.40 -24.48
CA ALA A 466 -18.82 43.68 -23.05
C ALA A 466 -19.06 45.14 -22.61
N ALA A 467 -19.11 45.34 -21.27
CA ALA A 467 -18.70 46.50 -20.43
C ALA A 467 -19.72 46.71 -19.28
N ARG A 468 -19.41 47.15 -18.05
CA ARG A 468 -18.21 47.64 -17.36
C ARG A 468 -18.57 47.82 -15.86
N THR A 469 -17.60 47.55 -14.97
CA THR A 469 -17.22 48.25 -13.71
C THR A 469 -18.22 49.07 -12.86
N ALA A 470 -18.26 48.78 -11.54
CA ALA A 470 -18.16 49.68 -10.35
C ALA A 470 -18.65 48.92 -9.09
N ALA A 471 -17.82 48.61 -8.08
CA ALA A 471 -17.35 49.45 -6.96
C ALA A 471 -18.40 49.75 -5.86
N ALA A 472 -18.12 49.20 -4.66
CA ALA A 472 -18.44 49.64 -3.29
C ALA A 472 -19.91 49.75 -2.81
N ALA A 473 -20.26 49.00 -1.75
CA ALA A 473 -20.68 49.51 -0.43
C ALA A 473 -21.39 48.44 0.43
N GLU A 474 -20.78 48.15 1.58
CA GLU A 474 -21.33 47.93 2.92
C GLU A 474 -22.84 48.16 3.13
N GLN A 475 -23.57 47.17 3.67
CA GLN A 475 -24.50 47.29 4.81
C GLN A 475 -25.25 45.98 5.15
N ALA A 476 -25.40 45.76 6.46
CA ALA A 476 -26.12 44.69 7.16
C ALA A 476 -27.66 44.95 7.18
N PRO A 477 -28.50 44.05 7.75
CA PRO A 477 -29.80 43.65 7.20
C PRO A 477 -31.04 44.37 7.79
N PRO A 478 -32.23 44.08 7.23
CA PRO A 478 -33.40 43.74 8.05
C PRO A 478 -34.04 42.43 7.53
N GLY A 479 -34.57 41.51 8.35
CA GLY A 479 -35.73 41.69 9.22
C GLY A 479 -36.87 40.81 8.68
N ALA A 480 -37.32 39.84 9.48
CA ALA A 480 -38.30 38.79 9.14
C ALA A 480 -39.67 39.33 8.65
N PRO A 481 -40.52 38.45 8.08
CA PRO A 481 -41.58 37.90 8.92
C PRO A 481 -41.87 36.40 8.74
N ALA A 482 -42.51 35.85 9.79
CA ALA A 482 -42.97 34.49 9.95
C ALA A 482 -44.25 34.17 9.13
N GLY A 483 -44.46 32.88 8.87
CA GLY A 483 -45.71 32.31 8.36
C GLY A 483 -45.60 30.79 8.21
N ASP A 484 -46.31 30.07 9.08
CA ASP A 484 -46.35 28.61 9.24
C ASP A 484 -46.89 27.83 8.02
N ALA A 485 -46.37 26.61 7.79
CA ALA A 485 -47.15 25.42 7.43
C ALA A 485 -46.31 24.11 7.38
N THR A 486 -46.59 23.23 8.34
CA THR A 486 -46.84 21.77 8.18
C THR A 486 -45.69 20.80 7.81
N THR A 487 -45.13 20.21 8.88
CA THR A 487 -44.95 18.77 9.18
C THR A 487 -44.92 17.73 8.04
N ALA A 488 -43.73 17.13 7.84
CA ALA A 488 -43.58 15.70 7.55
C ALA A 488 -42.24 15.21 8.15
N GLY A 489 -42.31 14.10 8.89
CA GLY A 489 -41.33 13.66 9.89
C GLY A 489 -39.94 13.27 9.35
N ARG A 490 -38.92 13.74 10.07
CA ARG A 490 -37.52 13.34 9.95
C ARG A 490 -37.14 12.63 11.27
N PRO A 491 -36.49 11.45 11.25
CA PRO A 491 -36.14 10.75 12.49
C PRO A 491 -35.15 11.57 13.30
N GLU A 492 -35.43 11.66 14.61
CA GLU A 492 -34.70 12.49 15.57
C GLU A 492 -33.24 12.02 15.72
N ARG A 493 -32.32 12.99 15.70
CA ARG A 493 -30.94 12.77 16.14
C ARG A 493 -30.95 12.49 17.65
N PRO A 494 -30.23 11.47 18.12
CA PRO A 494 -30.23 11.15 19.54
C PRO A 494 -29.64 12.32 20.35
N GLN A 495 -30.40 12.78 21.35
CA GLN A 495 -30.17 14.02 22.10
C GLN A 495 -28.80 14.07 22.80
N TRP A 496 -28.18 12.91 23.09
CA TRP A 496 -26.85 12.84 23.70
C TRP A 496 -25.73 13.40 22.81
N LEU A 497 -25.88 13.34 21.48
CA LEU A 497 -24.90 13.88 20.53
C LEU A 497 -24.92 15.41 20.48
N ALA A 498 -26.09 16.03 20.69
CA ALA A 498 -26.22 17.48 20.83
C ALA A 498 -25.63 17.96 22.17
N SER A 499 -25.86 17.22 23.26
CA SER A 499 -25.28 17.52 24.58
C SER A 499 -23.74 17.50 24.55
N LEU A 500 -23.14 16.53 23.87
CA LEU A 500 -21.68 16.40 23.75
C LEU A 500 -21.02 17.51 22.90
N LEU A 501 -21.74 18.07 21.93
CA LEU A 501 -21.27 19.15 21.06
C LEU A 501 -21.49 20.54 21.67
N GLU A 502 -22.51 20.72 22.51
CA GLU A 502 -22.79 22.00 23.19
C GLU A 502 -21.95 22.19 24.47
N GLU A 503 -21.59 21.10 25.17
CA GLU A 503 -20.86 21.15 26.45
C GLU A 503 -19.34 21.42 26.29
N ARG A 504 -18.82 21.44 25.06
CA ARG A 504 -17.39 21.69 24.74
C ARG A 504 -17.10 23.05 24.10
N ARG A 505 -18.05 23.99 24.10
CA ARG A 505 -17.94 25.27 23.37
C ARG A 505 -17.36 26.51 24.10
N PRO A 506 -16.67 26.45 25.25
CA PRO A 506 -15.84 27.57 25.65
C PRO A 506 -14.39 27.17 25.94
N ALA A 507 -13.52 27.18 24.92
CA ALA A 507 -12.06 27.22 25.11
C ALA A 507 -11.25 27.85 23.95
N VAL A 508 -11.89 28.63 23.06
CA VAL A 508 -11.18 29.29 21.94
C VAL A 508 -11.21 30.83 22.02
N GLU A 509 -11.98 31.44 22.92
CA GLU A 509 -12.13 32.91 22.99
C GLU A 509 -11.37 33.58 24.15
N ASN A 510 -10.33 32.95 24.71
CA ASN A 510 -9.60 33.52 25.86
C ASN A 510 -8.06 33.36 25.81
N LEU A 511 -7.45 33.51 24.63
CA LEU A 511 -5.98 33.59 24.50
C LEU A 511 -5.46 34.82 23.75
N ARG A 512 -6.27 35.87 23.58
CA ARG A 512 -5.83 37.16 23.03
C ARG A 512 -5.69 38.27 24.08
N SER A 513 -5.13 37.97 25.24
CA SER A 513 -4.64 39.02 26.16
C SER A 513 -3.94 38.45 27.40
N ARG A 514 -2.62 38.26 27.32
CA ARG A 514 -1.74 38.33 28.51
C ARG A 514 -0.41 39.01 28.17
N PRO A 515 0.04 39.99 28.97
CA PRO A 515 1.26 40.76 28.70
C PRO A 515 2.52 40.06 29.20
N ALA A 516 3.65 40.47 28.62
CA ALA A 516 5.00 40.01 28.90
C ALA A 516 5.34 39.97 30.41
N ARG A 517 5.86 38.85 30.89
CA ARG A 517 6.48 38.73 32.21
C ARG A 517 7.95 39.15 32.14
N THR A 518 8.22 40.35 32.63
CA THR A 518 9.54 40.82 33.07
C THR A 518 10.10 39.95 34.20
N ARG A 519 11.35 39.50 34.02
CA ARG A 519 12.20 38.87 35.04
C ARG A 519 12.53 39.86 36.17
N PRO A 520 12.39 39.53 37.46
CA PRO A 520 13.02 40.31 38.51
C PRO A 520 14.39 39.75 38.89
N ALA A 521 15.35 40.65 39.05
CA ALA A 521 16.65 40.41 39.65
C ALA A 521 16.54 40.40 41.19
N ALA A 522 17.15 39.40 41.83
CA ALA A 522 17.54 39.39 43.25
C ALA A 522 18.51 38.22 43.44
N ALA A 523 19.78 38.42 43.80
CA ALA A 523 20.32 38.81 45.11
C ALA A 523 21.09 37.61 45.69
N ARG A 524 22.41 37.79 45.75
CA ARG A 524 23.43 36.88 46.29
C ARG A 524 23.29 36.79 47.81
N PRO A 525 23.53 35.62 48.43
CA PRO A 525 24.13 35.61 49.76
C PRO A 525 25.41 34.78 49.82
N ALA A 526 26.26 35.16 50.76
CA ALA A 526 27.63 34.69 50.92
C ALA A 526 27.77 33.66 52.05
N ARG A 527 28.88 32.89 51.97
CA ARG A 527 29.62 32.14 53.00
C ARG A 527 29.02 30.83 53.54
N ARG A 528 29.78 29.74 53.41
CA ARG A 528 30.73 29.24 54.44
C ARG A 528 31.45 27.97 53.96
N GLU A 529 32.78 28.01 53.94
CA GLU A 529 33.65 26.82 54.01
C GLU A 529 33.57 26.17 55.41
N PRO A 530 33.98 24.90 55.50
CA PRO A 530 34.99 24.58 56.49
C PRO A 530 36.18 23.77 55.94
N ASP A 531 37.36 24.29 56.26
CA ASP A 531 38.64 23.69 56.64
C ASP A 531 38.73 22.15 56.77
N VAL A 532 39.83 21.55 56.29
CA VAL A 532 40.83 20.75 57.07
C VAL A 532 42.00 20.28 56.17
N ALA A 533 43.17 20.87 56.44
CA ALA A 533 44.56 20.38 56.58
C ALA A 533 45.21 19.23 55.72
N PRO A 534 46.56 19.22 55.58
CA PRO A 534 47.26 18.52 54.49
C PRO A 534 48.29 17.43 54.90
N VAL A 535 48.80 16.68 53.89
CA VAL A 535 50.07 15.87 53.82
C VAL A 535 49.99 14.43 54.41
N PRO A 536 50.70 13.36 53.91
CA PRO A 536 51.85 13.28 52.98
C PRO A 536 51.74 12.35 51.75
N ARG A 537 52.65 12.57 50.79
CA ARG A 537 53.09 11.58 49.78
C ARG A 537 54.10 10.60 50.40
N PRO A 538 54.18 9.36 49.88
CA PRO A 538 55.46 8.68 49.68
C PRO A 538 55.84 8.65 48.19
N ALA A 539 57.15 8.61 48.00
CA ALA A 539 57.88 8.83 46.76
C ALA A 539 58.01 7.57 45.89
N ALA A 540 58.70 7.78 44.75
CA ALA A 540 59.53 6.85 44.00
C ALA A 540 58.81 5.94 42.97
N THR A 541 59.25 5.73 41.73
CA THR A 541 60.37 6.20 40.87
C THR A 541 60.10 5.64 39.46
N LEU A 542 60.78 6.20 38.44
CA LEU A 542 61.02 5.66 37.08
C LEU A 542 59.84 5.79 36.09
N ALA A 543 59.98 6.22 34.84
CA ALA A 543 61.18 6.42 34.00
C ALA A 543 60.95 7.49 32.90
N ALA A 544 62.07 7.86 32.27
CA ALA A 544 62.30 9.00 31.39
C ALA A 544 61.42 9.12 30.14
N ALA A 545 61.14 10.37 29.79
CA ALA A 545 60.61 10.80 28.51
C ALA A 545 61.61 10.57 27.35
N PRO A 546 61.13 10.24 26.14
CA PRO A 546 61.86 10.54 24.92
C PRO A 546 61.26 11.74 24.17
N ARG A 547 62.09 12.79 24.11
CA ARG A 547 62.44 13.64 22.96
C ARG A 547 61.41 13.81 21.82
N ARG A 548 61.10 15.09 21.53
CA ARG A 548 60.65 15.59 20.22
C ARG A 548 61.50 15.00 19.08
N PRO A 549 60.89 14.54 17.98
CA PRO A 549 61.57 14.44 16.70
C PRO A 549 61.60 15.81 15.99
N ALA A 550 62.76 16.12 15.42
CA ALA A 550 63.00 17.20 14.45
C ALA A 550 62.26 16.93 13.12
N PRO A 551 62.07 17.94 12.23
CA PRO A 551 61.37 17.75 10.97
C PRO A 551 62.18 16.82 10.06
N ARG A 552 61.54 15.74 9.59
CA ARG A 552 62.11 14.88 8.54
C ARG A 552 61.72 15.43 7.17
N THR A 553 62.73 15.53 6.32
CA THR A 553 62.71 15.67 4.86
C THR A 553 61.67 14.72 4.21
N PRO A 554 61.04 15.10 3.09
CA PRO A 554 60.09 14.26 2.39
C PRO A 554 60.87 13.20 1.60
N ASP A 555 60.85 11.96 2.09
CA ASP A 555 61.40 10.80 1.37
C ASP A 555 60.44 9.61 1.51
N ALA A 556 60.01 9.09 0.36
CA ALA A 556 59.17 7.91 0.07
C ALA A 556 57.76 7.80 0.74
N ALA A 557 56.71 7.82 -0.10
CA ALA A 557 55.33 7.48 0.27
C ALA A 557 55.20 6.02 0.75
N PRO A 558 54.37 5.71 1.78
CA PRO A 558 54.18 4.33 2.21
C PRO A 558 53.34 3.54 1.19
N ALA A 559 53.73 2.29 0.96
CA ALA A 559 52.91 1.31 0.23
C ALA A 559 51.54 1.16 0.90
N SER A 560 50.48 1.00 0.10
CA SER A 560 49.10 0.92 0.60
C SER A 560 48.89 -0.32 1.48
N VAL A 561 48.66 -0.11 2.78
CA VAL A 561 48.40 -1.18 3.77
C VAL A 561 46.94 -1.62 3.70
N VAL A 562 46.66 -2.92 3.61
CA VAL A 562 45.32 -3.53 3.44
C VAL A 562 44.99 -4.43 4.62
N ALA A 563 43.77 -4.39 5.16
CA ALA A 563 43.29 -5.36 6.16
C ALA A 563 42.12 -6.19 5.63
N VAL A 564 41.94 -7.42 6.12
CA VAL A 564 40.85 -8.32 5.72
C VAL A 564 39.94 -8.58 6.91
N ALA A 565 38.68 -8.15 6.80
CA ALA A 565 37.66 -8.40 7.80
C ALA A 565 37.04 -9.80 7.65
N SER A 566 36.30 -10.23 8.68
CA SER A 566 35.57 -11.51 8.63
C SER A 566 34.44 -11.48 7.60
N PHE A 567 34.36 -12.50 6.73
CA PHE A 567 33.22 -12.67 5.81
C PHE A 567 32.00 -13.20 6.59
N ALA A 568 30.91 -12.43 6.62
CA ALA A 568 29.71 -12.75 7.41
C ALA A 568 28.68 -13.58 6.62
N SER A 569 28.10 -14.61 7.25
CA SER A 569 26.98 -15.36 6.64
C SER A 569 25.68 -14.58 6.71
N LEU A 570 24.98 -14.48 5.59
CA LEU A 570 23.69 -13.79 5.45
C LEU A 570 22.48 -14.73 5.67
N ASN A 571 22.71 -16.03 5.81
CA ASN A 571 21.66 -17.01 6.08
C ASN A 571 21.52 -17.29 7.57
N ARG A 572 20.32 -17.08 8.13
CA ARG A 572 20.07 -17.25 9.57
C ARG A 572 19.76 -18.71 9.98
N ALA A 573 19.84 -19.67 9.07
CA ALA A 573 19.63 -21.08 9.36
C ALA A 573 20.43 -21.92 8.37
N THR A 574 21.05 -23.00 8.86
CA THR A 574 21.82 -24.04 8.14
C THR A 574 23.33 -23.77 7.96
N GLY A 575 24.14 -24.51 8.71
CA GLY A 575 25.05 -25.44 8.06
C GLY A 575 26.54 -25.34 8.37
N ASP A 576 27.20 -24.23 8.05
CA ASP A 576 28.67 -24.25 8.01
C ASP A 576 29.29 -22.98 8.57
N SER A 577 29.40 -22.95 9.91
CA SER A 577 29.93 -21.83 10.70
C SER A 577 31.40 -21.49 10.39
N GLU A 578 32.12 -22.31 9.62
CA GLU A 578 33.56 -22.17 9.37
C GLU A 578 33.92 -21.59 8.00
N LEU A 579 32.97 -21.47 7.05
CA LEU A 579 33.26 -20.96 5.69
C LEU A 579 33.73 -19.49 5.69
N GLY A 580 33.08 -18.62 6.46
CA GLY A 580 33.43 -17.20 6.56
C GLY A 580 34.85 -16.96 7.09
N PRO A 581 35.22 -17.51 8.27
CA PRO A 581 36.57 -17.40 8.81
C PRO A 581 37.67 -18.04 7.94
N ALA A 582 37.34 -19.07 7.16
CA ALA A 582 38.29 -19.67 6.24
C ALA A 582 38.54 -18.83 4.99
N LEU A 583 37.49 -18.27 4.39
CA LEU A 583 37.61 -17.33 3.28
C LEU A 583 38.46 -16.10 3.68
N SER A 584 38.24 -15.53 4.87
CA SER A 584 39.07 -14.43 5.36
C SER A 584 40.56 -14.81 5.47
N ARG A 585 40.87 -16.00 5.99
CA ARG A 585 42.25 -16.49 6.12
C ARG A 585 42.88 -16.77 4.76
N ALA A 586 42.15 -17.38 3.83
CA ALA A 586 42.63 -17.68 2.49
C ALA A 586 42.95 -16.39 1.70
N VAL A 587 42.05 -15.41 1.75
CA VAL A 587 42.25 -14.09 1.12
C VAL A 587 43.43 -13.35 1.75
N ALA A 588 43.53 -13.31 3.08
CA ALA A 588 44.65 -12.67 3.77
C ALA A 588 46.01 -13.32 3.43
N ALA A 589 46.08 -14.66 3.43
CA ALA A 589 47.29 -15.40 3.07
C ALA A 589 47.70 -15.17 1.61
N ARG A 590 46.74 -15.10 0.68
CA ARG A 590 47.02 -14.85 -0.74
C ARG A 590 47.48 -13.41 -0.97
N LEU A 591 46.86 -12.43 -0.30
CA LEU A 591 47.29 -11.03 -0.36
C LEU A 591 48.70 -10.85 0.21
N ALA A 592 49.03 -11.50 1.32
CA ALA A 592 50.39 -11.45 1.89
C ALA A 592 51.45 -12.10 0.99
N SER A 593 51.04 -13.01 0.10
CA SER A 593 51.93 -13.64 -0.90
C SER A 593 52.04 -12.86 -2.21
N SER A 594 51.32 -11.74 -2.37
CA SER A 594 51.26 -10.97 -3.61
C SER A 594 52.21 -9.77 -3.57
N ASP A 595 53.01 -9.61 -4.63
CA ASP A 595 54.00 -8.53 -4.70
C ASP A 595 53.33 -7.14 -4.66
N GLY A 596 53.81 -6.28 -3.76
CA GLY A 596 53.36 -4.89 -3.66
C GLY A 596 52.17 -4.63 -2.73
N ILE A 597 51.65 -5.63 -2.02
CA ILE A 597 50.54 -5.48 -1.05
C ILE A 597 51.03 -5.77 0.37
N ALA A 598 50.88 -4.81 1.29
CA ALA A 598 51.18 -5.01 2.70
C ALA A 598 49.90 -5.31 3.49
N VAL A 599 49.81 -6.46 4.18
CA VAL A 599 48.62 -6.84 4.95
C VAL A 599 48.79 -6.49 6.43
N SER A 600 47.82 -5.77 7.01
CA SER A 600 47.75 -5.44 8.45
C SER A 600 46.72 -6.30 9.17
N GLU A 601 47.02 -6.70 10.41
CA GLU A 601 46.08 -7.39 11.31
C GLU A 601 45.08 -6.42 11.96
N SER A 602 45.37 -5.12 11.97
CA SER A 602 44.48 -4.08 12.52
C SER A 602 43.80 -3.28 11.40
N GLU A 603 42.46 -3.22 11.42
CA GLU A 603 41.66 -2.39 10.49
C GLU A 603 41.94 -0.89 10.68
N SER A 604 42.36 -0.46 11.87
CA SER A 604 42.66 0.97 12.15
C SER A 604 43.88 1.50 11.41
N ASP A 605 44.77 0.59 11.01
CA ASP A 605 46.09 0.93 10.46
C ASP A 605 46.13 0.70 8.94
N ALA A 606 45.04 0.18 8.37
CA ALA A 606 44.90 -0.09 6.94
C ALA A 606 44.24 1.08 6.21
N ARG A 607 44.72 1.37 5.00
CA ARG A 607 44.10 2.32 4.07
C ARG A 607 42.88 1.72 3.38
N TYR A 608 42.93 0.42 3.11
CA TYR A 608 41.82 -0.31 2.49
C TYR A 608 41.44 -1.52 3.34
N VAL A 609 40.15 -1.77 3.52
CA VAL A 609 39.63 -2.95 4.23
C VAL A 609 38.78 -3.78 3.28
N VAL A 610 39.11 -5.06 3.15
CA VAL A 610 38.30 -6.04 2.41
C VAL A 610 37.25 -6.59 3.35
N ARG A 611 35.97 -6.36 3.04
CA ARG A 611 34.80 -6.88 3.77
C ARG A 611 33.95 -7.72 2.85
N GLY A 612 33.19 -8.68 3.38
CA GLY A 612 32.25 -9.39 2.53
C GLY A 612 31.17 -10.18 3.26
N GLY A 613 30.19 -10.60 2.48
CA GLY A 613 29.06 -11.40 2.93
C GLY A 613 28.87 -12.61 2.02
N LEU A 614 28.41 -13.72 2.59
CA LEU A 614 28.15 -14.96 1.84
C LEU A 614 26.68 -15.37 1.97
N GLN A 615 26.09 -15.81 0.87
CA GLN A 615 24.74 -16.34 0.78
C GLN A 615 24.79 -17.74 0.16
N GLN A 616 24.38 -18.75 0.92
CA GLN A 616 24.42 -20.15 0.52
C GLN A 616 23.01 -20.71 0.26
N VAL A 617 22.78 -21.37 -0.86
CA VAL A 617 21.52 -22.09 -1.13
C VAL A 617 21.89 -23.49 -1.60
N GLY A 618 21.78 -24.46 -0.68
CA GLY A 618 22.26 -25.82 -0.92
C GLY A 618 23.78 -25.87 -1.12
N PRO A 619 24.30 -26.50 -2.20
CA PRO A 619 25.74 -26.52 -2.50
C PRO A 619 26.25 -25.22 -3.11
N LEU A 620 25.38 -24.32 -3.59
CA LEU A 620 25.77 -23.07 -4.25
C LEU A 620 26.00 -21.96 -3.22
N VAL A 621 27.09 -21.23 -3.36
CA VAL A 621 27.46 -20.08 -2.53
C VAL A 621 27.73 -18.88 -3.43
N ARG A 622 27.07 -17.76 -3.11
CA ARG A 622 27.38 -16.44 -3.65
C ARG A 622 28.15 -15.65 -2.61
N VAL A 623 29.41 -15.36 -2.88
CA VAL A 623 30.29 -14.51 -2.04
C VAL A 623 30.31 -13.10 -2.62
N THR A 624 30.02 -12.10 -1.79
CA THR A 624 30.18 -10.70 -2.15
C THR A 624 31.37 -10.14 -1.38
N ALA A 625 32.46 -9.82 -2.06
CA ALA A 625 33.62 -9.13 -1.50
C ALA A 625 33.60 -7.65 -1.86
N ARG A 626 33.97 -6.77 -0.94
CA ARG A 626 33.97 -5.30 -1.09
C ARG A 626 35.28 -4.74 -0.56
N ILE A 627 35.91 -3.86 -1.31
CA ILE A 627 37.09 -3.11 -0.89
C ILE A 627 36.60 -1.73 -0.46
N VAL A 628 36.86 -1.36 0.79
CA VAL A 628 36.40 -0.11 1.39
C VAL A 628 37.61 0.75 1.74
N ASP A 629 37.58 2.03 1.34
CA ASP A 629 38.54 3.03 1.77
C ASP A 629 38.23 3.44 3.22
N THR A 630 39.21 3.32 4.13
CA THR A 630 39.01 3.61 5.55
C THR A 630 38.93 5.11 5.84
N ALA A 631 39.39 5.97 4.94
CA ALA A 631 39.39 7.42 5.15
C ALA A 631 38.00 8.05 4.97
N ASN A 632 37.21 7.51 4.04
CA ASN A 632 35.88 8.05 3.69
C ASN A 632 34.76 7.01 3.75
N GLY A 633 35.06 5.73 4.03
CA GLY A 633 34.09 4.65 4.08
C GLY A 633 33.52 4.25 2.71
N ALA A 634 34.08 4.76 1.61
CA ALA A 634 33.58 4.49 0.27
C ALA A 634 33.94 3.06 -0.16
N VAL A 635 32.96 2.34 -0.71
CA VAL A 635 33.21 1.06 -1.36
C VAL A 635 33.82 1.36 -2.73
N LEU A 636 35.10 1.07 -2.89
CA LEU A 636 35.84 1.32 -4.13
C LEU A 636 35.48 0.28 -5.19
N HIS A 637 35.40 -0.99 -4.78
CA HIS A 637 35.05 -2.10 -5.65
C HIS A 637 34.23 -3.15 -4.90
N ALA A 638 33.37 -3.85 -5.64
CA ALA A 638 32.59 -4.98 -5.14
C ALA A 638 32.57 -6.10 -6.18
N ALA A 639 32.97 -7.29 -5.78
CA ALA A 639 32.93 -8.49 -6.62
C ALA A 639 31.88 -9.45 -6.09
N LYS A 640 31.12 -10.06 -7.00
CA LYS A 640 30.20 -11.16 -6.70
C LYS A 640 30.75 -12.42 -7.36
N ILE A 641 31.09 -13.41 -6.55
CA ILE A 641 31.66 -14.67 -6.98
C ILE A 641 30.68 -15.78 -6.61
N ASP A 642 30.23 -16.52 -7.61
CA ASP A 642 29.41 -17.71 -7.43
C ASP A 642 30.29 -18.96 -7.47
N GLY A 643 30.11 -19.87 -6.53
CA GLY A 643 30.80 -21.15 -6.53
C GLY A 643 30.06 -22.20 -5.70
N SER A 644 30.75 -23.29 -5.38
CA SER A 644 30.16 -24.45 -4.71
C SER A 644 30.89 -24.79 -3.41
N THR A 645 30.16 -25.12 -2.34
CA THR A 645 30.76 -25.66 -1.11
C THR A 645 31.43 -27.01 -1.32
N ALA A 646 31.07 -27.74 -2.38
CA ALA A 646 31.70 -29.00 -2.73
C ALA A 646 33.14 -28.84 -3.27
N ASP A 647 33.49 -27.64 -3.79
CA ASP A 647 34.80 -27.34 -4.34
C ASP A 647 35.40 -26.08 -3.69
N ARG A 648 35.50 -26.14 -2.36
CA ARG A 648 35.90 -25.01 -1.51
C ARG A 648 37.28 -24.42 -1.84
N PRO A 649 38.34 -25.20 -2.15
CA PRO A 649 39.64 -24.62 -2.51
C PRO A 649 39.58 -23.77 -3.79
N ALA A 650 38.76 -24.17 -4.77
CA ALA A 650 38.55 -23.38 -5.98
C ALA A 650 37.83 -22.06 -5.67
N LEU A 651 36.75 -22.11 -4.88
CA LEU A 651 36.04 -20.91 -4.43
C LEU A 651 36.94 -19.95 -3.63
N GLU A 652 37.79 -20.46 -2.73
CA GLU A 652 38.75 -19.64 -1.97
C GLU A 652 39.79 -18.98 -2.90
N ALA A 653 40.28 -19.69 -3.92
CA ALA A 653 41.22 -19.17 -4.90
C ALA A 653 40.58 -18.09 -5.80
N ASP A 654 39.35 -18.30 -6.26
CA ASP A 654 38.64 -17.37 -7.14
C ASP A 654 38.30 -16.06 -6.42
N VAL A 655 37.84 -16.14 -5.17
CA VAL A 655 37.56 -14.96 -4.34
C VAL A 655 38.85 -14.18 -4.07
N ALA A 656 39.96 -14.86 -3.76
CA ALA A 656 41.24 -14.20 -3.54
C ALA A 656 41.80 -13.54 -4.81
N ALA A 657 41.67 -14.21 -5.97
CA ALA A 657 42.10 -13.68 -7.26
C ALA A 657 41.31 -12.41 -7.64
N ALA A 658 39.98 -12.45 -7.50
CA ALA A 658 39.13 -11.29 -7.77
C ALA A 658 39.47 -10.11 -6.85
N VAL A 659 39.74 -10.35 -5.56
CA VAL A 659 40.13 -9.30 -4.62
C VAL A 659 41.49 -8.69 -4.98
N ILE A 660 42.47 -9.51 -5.40
CA ILE A 660 43.79 -9.01 -5.83
C ILE A 660 43.67 -8.18 -7.10
N GLU A 661 42.95 -8.67 -8.11
CA GLU A 661 42.73 -7.97 -9.37
C GLU A 661 42.14 -6.59 -9.13
N HIS A 662 41.06 -6.52 -8.35
CA HIS A 662 40.41 -5.26 -7.99
C HIS A 662 41.28 -4.37 -7.11
N LEU A 663 42.09 -4.91 -6.20
CA LEU A 663 43.05 -4.11 -5.43
C LEU A 663 44.12 -3.51 -6.34
N THR A 664 44.66 -4.28 -7.30
CA THR A 664 45.68 -3.79 -8.24
C THR A 664 45.14 -2.77 -9.24
N ALA A 665 43.84 -2.77 -9.52
CA ALA A 665 43.16 -1.79 -10.37
C ALA A 665 43.00 -0.41 -9.70
N ILE A 666 43.14 -0.31 -8.38
CA ILE A 666 43.03 0.97 -7.66
C ILE A 666 44.32 1.80 -7.85
N PRO A 667 44.25 3.02 -8.42
CA PRO A 667 45.42 3.86 -8.63
C PRO A 667 46.15 4.18 -7.31
N GLY A 668 47.44 3.84 -7.22
CA GLY A 668 48.27 4.03 -6.02
C GLY A 668 48.24 2.88 -5.01
N SER A 669 47.56 1.76 -5.32
CA SER A 669 47.62 0.54 -4.52
C SER A 669 48.93 -0.24 -4.69
N THR A 670 49.66 -0.03 -5.79
CA THR A 670 50.92 -0.69 -6.13
C THR A 670 52.08 0.31 -6.27
N ALA A 671 53.31 -0.11 -5.97
CA ALA A 671 54.50 0.72 -6.09
C ALA A 671 54.89 0.94 -7.57
N PRO A 672 55.37 2.14 -7.97
CA PRO A 672 55.60 2.44 -9.39
C PRO A 672 56.83 1.70 -9.95
N SER A 673 56.63 1.02 -11.08
CA SER A 673 57.70 0.56 -11.99
C SER A 673 57.71 1.43 -13.25
N ALA A 674 58.91 1.84 -13.68
CA ALA A 674 59.13 2.83 -14.73
C ALA A 674 58.98 2.26 -16.15
N SER A 675 58.37 3.04 -17.06
CA SER A 675 58.81 3.34 -18.46
C SER A 675 57.64 3.53 -19.44
N GLY A 676 57.83 4.44 -20.41
CA GLY A 676 57.11 4.43 -21.70
C GLY A 676 56.19 5.62 -21.94
N GLY A 677 56.56 6.48 -22.91
CA GLY A 677 55.85 7.73 -23.23
C GLY A 677 54.91 7.68 -24.44
N MET A 678 54.31 8.87 -24.67
CA MET A 678 54.00 9.50 -25.97
C MET A 678 52.68 9.14 -26.70
N ALA A 679 51.80 10.14 -26.90
CA ALA A 679 51.26 10.64 -28.18
C ALA A 679 49.84 11.23 -28.09
N ALA A 680 49.55 12.19 -28.97
CA ALA A 680 48.42 13.11 -28.97
C ALA A 680 47.27 12.74 -29.94
N GLY A 681 46.06 13.25 -29.66
CA GLY A 681 45.10 13.78 -30.65
C GLY A 681 44.29 12.80 -31.50
N ALA A 682 43.13 12.37 -31.00
CA ALA A 682 41.97 11.96 -31.81
C ALA A 682 40.68 12.31 -31.06
N THR A 683 39.72 12.94 -31.72
CA THR A 683 38.39 13.24 -31.15
C THR A 683 37.68 11.92 -30.88
N ALA A 684 37.59 11.51 -29.61
CA ALA A 684 36.96 10.25 -29.22
C ALA A 684 35.43 10.32 -29.39
N PRO A 685 34.76 9.25 -29.85
CA PRO A 685 33.30 9.16 -29.84
C PRO A 685 32.79 9.25 -28.39
N SER A 686 31.67 9.95 -28.16
CA SER A 686 31.05 10.01 -26.82
C SER A 686 30.59 8.60 -26.44
N ALA A 687 31.23 8.00 -25.43
CA ALA A 687 30.91 6.67 -24.95
C ALA A 687 29.55 6.65 -24.24
N LEU A 688 28.68 5.71 -24.61
CA LEU A 688 27.31 5.59 -24.11
C LEU A 688 27.05 4.17 -23.60
N ALA A 689 26.59 4.01 -22.37
CA ALA A 689 26.23 2.72 -21.80
C ALA A 689 24.72 2.49 -21.88
N VAL A 690 24.28 1.28 -22.23
CA VAL A 690 22.87 0.89 -22.13
C VAL A 690 22.72 -0.01 -20.91
N LEU A 691 21.90 0.43 -19.96
CA LEU A 691 21.59 -0.28 -18.73
C LEU A 691 20.39 -1.22 -18.96
N PRO A 692 20.31 -2.34 -18.23
CA PRO A 692 19.11 -3.16 -18.24
C PRO A 692 17.91 -2.32 -17.78
N PHE A 693 16.76 -2.54 -18.41
CA PHE A 693 15.52 -1.88 -18.01
C PHE A 693 14.86 -2.65 -16.88
N ASP A 694 14.53 -1.96 -15.79
CA ASP A 694 13.92 -2.57 -14.62
C ASP A 694 12.43 -2.86 -14.89
N ASP A 695 11.97 -4.09 -14.63
CA ASP A 695 10.54 -4.39 -14.63
C ASP A 695 9.92 -3.93 -13.29
N LEU A 696 9.04 -2.94 -13.38
CA LEU A 696 8.36 -2.30 -12.26
C LEU A 696 6.96 -2.90 -12.01
N SER A 697 6.64 -4.02 -12.64
CA SER A 697 5.37 -4.73 -12.46
C SER A 697 5.36 -5.52 -11.15
N ALA A 698 4.36 -5.29 -10.29
CA ALA A 698 4.32 -5.87 -8.95
C ALA A 698 4.17 -7.41 -8.95
N GLY A 699 5.16 -8.13 -8.41
CA GLY A 699 4.92 -9.30 -7.56
C GLY A 699 4.45 -10.61 -8.19
N SER A 700 4.81 -10.98 -9.43
CA SER A 700 4.58 -12.35 -9.92
C SER A 700 5.81 -12.94 -10.60
N ALA A 701 6.60 -13.72 -9.85
CA ALA A 701 7.54 -14.66 -10.42
C ALA A 701 6.75 -15.81 -11.07
N SER A 702 6.58 -15.76 -12.39
CA SER A 702 6.25 -16.94 -13.18
C SER A 702 7.52 -17.38 -13.90
N ALA A 703 7.93 -18.63 -13.68
CA ALA A 703 9.21 -19.19 -14.12
C ALA A 703 9.31 -19.45 -15.64
N LEU A 704 8.56 -18.72 -16.47
CA LEU A 704 8.55 -18.82 -17.94
C LEU A 704 8.38 -17.45 -18.64
N ASP A 705 8.52 -16.31 -17.94
CA ASP A 705 8.42 -14.99 -18.58
C ASP A 705 9.77 -14.60 -19.22
N VAL A 706 9.75 -14.31 -20.52
CA VAL A 706 10.91 -13.79 -21.27
C VAL A 706 11.36 -12.49 -20.62
N ASP A 707 12.65 -12.35 -20.32
CA ASP A 707 13.23 -11.13 -19.72
C ASP A 707 13.14 -9.95 -20.70
N LEU A 708 11.96 -9.32 -20.76
CA LEU A 708 11.63 -8.19 -21.63
C LEU A 708 12.60 -7.01 -21.43
N GLY A 709 13.19 -6.87 -20.23
CA GLY A 709 14.15 -5.84 -19.90
C GLY A 709 15.48 -5.99 -20.64
N SER A 710 16.04 -7.21 -20.70
CA SER A 710 17.27 -7.47 -21.45
C SER A 710 17.05 -7.44 -22.96
N VAL A 711 15.95 -8.00 -23.47
CA VAL A 711 15.63 -7.97 -24.91
C VAL A 711 15.45 -6.53 -25.41
N LEU A 712 14.82 -5.66 -24.63
CA LEU A 712 14.67 -4.24 -24.98
C LEU A 712 16.02 -3.50 -24.93
N ALA A 713 16.84 -3.76 -23.90
CA ALA A 713 18.17 -3.17 -23.78
C ALA A 713 19.08 -3.56 -24.95
N GLU A 714 19.06 -4.84 -25.35
CA GLU A 714 19.81 -5.37 -26.49
C GLU A 714 19.38 -4.72 -27.82
N ALA A 715 18.07 -4.63 -28.08
CA ALA A 715 17.54 -3.99 -29.29
C ALA A 715 17.88 -2.49 -29.38
N ILE A 716 17.86 -1.77 -28.25
CA ILE A 716 18.26 -0.35 -28.18
C ILE A 716 19.78 -0.21 -28.38
N ALA A 717 20.59 -1.05 -27.75
CA ALA A 717 22.04 -1.05 -27.91
C ALA A 717 22.46 -1.35 -29.35
N GLU A 718 21.86 -2.36 -29.98
CA GLU A 718 22.10 -2.71 -31.38
C GLU A 718 21.77 -1.52 -32.30
N ARG A 719 20.62 -0.86 -32.10
CA ARG A 719 20.23 0.28 -32.95
C ARG A 719 21.08 1.52 -32.71
N LEU A 720 21.47 1.83 -31.47
CA LEU A 720 22.34 2.96 -31.13
C LEU A 720 23.77 2.76 -31.66
N SER A 721 24.25 1.51 -31.72
CA SER A 721 25.57 1.19 -32.28
C SER A 721 25.71 1.52 -33.78
N THR A 722 24.59 1.73 -34.49
CA THR A 722 24.59 2.14 -35.91
C THR A 722 24.89 3.61 -36.13
N LEU A 723 24.91 4.44 -35.06
CA LEU A 723 25.21 5.86 -35.15
C LEU A 723 26.74 6.07 -35.22
N PRO A 724 27.27 6.75 -36.26
CA PRO A 724 28.72 6.90 -36.46
C PRO A 724 29.42 7.77 -35.40
N ALA A 725 28.67 8.42 -34.50
CA ALA A 725 29.19 9.32 -33.46
C ALA A 725 29.07 8.76 -32.03
N VAL A 726 28.60 7.52 -31.86
CA VAL A 726 28.33 6.90 -30.55
C VAL A 726 29.07 5.57 -30.45
N ALA A 727 29.85 5.39 -29.37
CA ALA A 727 30.43 4.10 -29.02
C ALA A 727 29.63 3.49 -27.86
N VAL A 728 28.93 2.38 -28.09
CA VAL A 728 28.20 1.69 -27.01
C VAL A 728 29.20 0.88 -26.18
N VAL A 729 29.31 1.19 -24.89
CA VAL A 729 30.27 0.55 -23.96
C VAL A 729 29.55 -0.18 -22.84
N THR A 730 30.21 -1.15 -22.22
CA THR A 730 29.69 -1.92 -21.09
C THR A 730 29.47 -1.01 -19.86
N PRO A 731 28.37 -1.20 -19.10
CA PRO A 731 28.12 -0.42 -17.88
C PRO A 731 29.27 -0.60 -16.87
N GLY A 732 30.02 0.47 -16.61
CA GLY A 732 31.18 0.47 -15.70
C GLY A 732 32.49 0.92 -16.34
N ASP A 733 32.58 0.92 -17.68
CA ASP A 733 33.66 1.61 -18.40
C ASP A 733 33.27 3.08 -18.66
N GLU A 734 34.24 3.95 -18.97
CA GLU A 734 34.18 5.43 -19.10
C GLU A 734 33.06 6.00 -20.02
N ALA A 735 31.79 5.72 -19.74
CA ALA A 735 30.63 6.22 -20.47
C ALA A 735 30.31 7.65 -20.01
N ALA A 736 30.24 8.58 -20.94
CA ALA A 736 29.76 9.94 -20.66
C ALA A 736 28.23 9.99 -20.48
N TRP A 737 27.52 9.03 -21.10
CA TRP A 737 26.07 8.98 -21.15
C TRP A 737 25.54 7.58 -20.84
N ALA A 738 24.40 7.47 -20.16
CA ALA A 738 23.75 6.20 -19.88
C ALA A 738 22.28 6.22 -20.31
N VAL A 739 21.83 5.18 -21.00
CA VAL A 739 20.42 4.94 -21.34
C VAL A 739 19.90 3.84 -20.44
N GLY A 740 18.88 4.14 -19.64
CA GLY A 740 18.23 3.16 -18.76
C GLY A 740 16.78 3.53 -18.52
N GLY A 741 16.01 2.65 -17.89
CA GLY A 741 14.58 2.90 -17.76
C GLY A 741 13.81 1.81 -17.05
N GLY A 742 12.49 1.98 -17.03
CA GLY A 742 11.57 1.04 -16.41
C GLY A 742 10.50 0.57 -17.39
N ILE A 743 10.12 -0.69 -17.26
CA ILE A 743 9.00 -1.31 -17.97
C ILE A 743 7.88 -1.54 -16.96
N GLN A 744 6.65 -1.17 -17.32
CA GLN A 744 5.47 -1.41 -16.48
C GLN A 744 4.38 -2.10 -17.30
N ARG A 745 4.00 -3.31 -16.89
CA ARG A 745 2.91 -4.08 -17.49
C ARG A 745 1.60 -3.79 -16.76
N ILE A 746 0.58 -3.40 -17.51
CA ILE A 746 -0.78 -3.15 -17.01
C ILE A 746 -1.73 -3.95 -17.91
N GLY A 747 -2.04 -5.18 -17.49
CA GLY A 747 -2.80 -6.12 -18.34
C GLY A 747 -2.03 -6.50 -19.61
N THR A 748 -2.63 -6.30 -20.79
CA THR A 748 -2.01 -6.53 -22.11
C THR A 748 -1.16 -5.35 -22.61
N MET A 749 -1.19 -4.23 -21.90
CA MET A 749 -0.46 -3.01 -22.24
C MET A 749 0.89 -2.98 -21.52
N VAL A 750 1.93 -2.59 -22.25
CA VAL A 750 3.30 -2.40 -21.77
C VAL A 750 3.68 -0.95 -21.96
N ARG A 751 4.02 -0.27 -20.86
CA ARG A 751 4.54 1.09 -20.85
C ARG A 751 6.04 1.04 -20.60
N VAL A 752 6.82 1.58 -21.52
CA VAL A 752 8.28 1.69 -21.41
C VAL A 752 8.64 3.15 -21.14
N THR A 753 9.39 3.41 -20.08
CA THR A 753 9.98 4.72 -19.79
C THR A 753 11.49 4.61 -19.94
N ALA A 754 12.04 5.17 -21.01
CA ALA A 754 13.49 5.24 -21.24
C ALA A 754 14.02 6.64 -20.87
N ARG A 755 15.21 6.70 -20.28
CA ARG A 755 15.87 7.94 -19.83
C ARG A 755 17.30 7.97 -20.34
N LEU A 756 17.74 9.14 -20.77
CA LEU A 756 19.14 9.44 -21.05
C LEU A 756 19.70 10.26 -19.88
N THR A 757 20.79 9.80 -19.29
CA THR A 757 21.43 10.40 -18.12
C THR A 757 22.88 10.73 -18.43
N ASP A 758 23.35 11.91 -18.04
CA ASP A 758 24.78 12.24 -18.04
C ASP A 758 25.43 11.59 -16.81
N VAL A 759 26.41 10.71 -17.05
CA VAL A 759 27.02 9.88 -16.00
C VAL A 759 27.89 10.71 -15.06
N ARG A 760 28.45 11.84 -15.53
CA ARG A 760 29.31 12.72 -14.71
C ARG A 760 28.51 13.56 -13.74
N SER A 761 27.35 14.05 -14.17
CA SER A 761 26.49 14.92 -13.36
C SER A 761 25.35 14.17 -12.67
N GLY A 762 25.05 12.95 -13.09
CA GLY A 762 23.89 12.17 -12.64
C GLY A 762 22.54 12.75 -13.08
N SER A 763 22.54 13.77 -13.95
CA SER A 763 21.33 14.48 -14.36
C SER A 763 20.65 13.78 -15.54
N VAL A 764 19.32 13.62 -15.45
CA VAL A 764 18.50 13.11 -16.56
C VAL A 764 18.36 14.22 -17.60
N VAL A 765 18.89 13.98 -18.78
CA VAL A 765 18.88 14.95 -19.88
C VAL A 765 17.56 14.89 -20.65
N THR A 766 17.01 13.69 -20.85
CA THR A 766 15.66 13.54 -21.40
C THR A 766 15.05 12.19 -21.02
N ALA A 767 13.72 12.11 -21.08
CA ALA A 767 12.97 10.90 -20.80
C ALA A 767 11.84 10.74 -21.83
N VAL A 768 11.74 9.53 -22.38
CA VAL A 768 10.73 9.15 -23.38
C VAL A 768 9.81 8.09 -22.76
N LYS A 769 8.50 8.26 -22.95
CA LYS A 769 7.48 7.26 -22.57
C LYS A 769 6.80 6.73 -23.82
N VAL A 770 6.80 5.42 -23.99
CA VAL A 770 6.17 4.74 -25.13
C VAL A 770 5.27 3.62 -24.64
N ASP A 771 4.01 3.66 -25.06
CA ASP A 771 3.02 2.64 -24.74
C ASP A 771 2.83 1.68 -25.92
N GLY A 772 2.67 0.39 -25.65
CA GLY A 772 2.39 -0.66 -26.62
C GLY A 772 1.69 -1.85 -25.99
N THR A 773 1.59 -2.96 -26.72
CA THR A 773 0.98 -4.21 -26.25
C THR A 773 2.00 -5.36 -26.31
N VAL A 774 1.81 -6.39 -25.48
CA VAL A 774 2.70 -7.58 -25.46
C VAL A 774 2.70 -8.31 -26.81
N GLU A 775 1.57 -8.30 -27.52
CA GLU A 775 1.39 -8.94 -28.83
C GLU A 775 2.12 -8.21 -29.97
N ALA A 776 2.46 -6.93 -29.80
CA ALA A 776 3.16 -6.08 -30.78
C ALA A 776 4.51 -5.60 -30.24
N LEU A 777 5.26 -6.50 -29.58
CA LEU A 777 6.51 -6.17 -28.90
C LEU A 777 7.59 -5.61 -29.83
N ALA A 778 7.73 -6.15 -31.05
CA ALA A 778 8.72 -5.69 -32.03
C ALA A 778 8.47 -4.23 -32.49
N ASP A 779 7.20 -3.84 -32.63
CA ASP A 779 6.81 -2.47 -32.96
C ASP A 779 7.06 -1.51 -31.79
N LEU A 780 6.82 -1.97 -30.56
CA LEU A 780 7.15 -1.22 -29.35
C LEU A 780 8.66 -0.98 -29.23
N GLN A 781 9.48 -2.02 -29.41
CA GLN A 781 10.94 -1.93 -29.42
C GLN A 781 11.44 -0.93 -30.46
N SER A 782 10.91 -1.01 -31.68
CA SER A 782 11.28 -0.11 -32.78
C SER A 782 10.97 1.36 -32.48
N ARG A 783 9.80 1.63 -31.87
CA ARG A 783 9.40 3.00 -31.49
C ARG A 783 10.23 3.56 -30.33
N VAL A 784 10.54 2.75 -29.32
CA VAL A 784 11.41 3.15 -28.20
C VAL A 784 12.82 3.46 -28.70
N ALA A 785 13.40 2.58 -29.52
CA ALA A 785 14.73 2.78 -30.09
C ALA A 785 14.78 4.05 -30.97
N ALA A 786 13.79 4.28 -31.83
CA ALA A 786 13.72 5.47 -32.67
C ALA A 786 13.65 6.77 -31.85
N ALA A 787 12.84 6.79 -30.79
CA ALA A 787 12.71 7.97 -29.93
C ALA A 787 13.98 8.24 -29.10
N MET A 788 14.70 7.18 -28.67
CA MET A 788 15.99 7.33 -27.99
C MET A 788 17.11 7.80 -28.93
N ILE A 789 17.10 7.37 -30.20
CA ILE A 789 18.05 7.85 -31.20
C ILE A 789 17.90 9.36 -31.44
N GLU A 790 16.66 9.84 -31.54
CA GLU A 790 16.41 11.28 -31.70
C GLU A 790 16.89 12.07 -30.47
N SER A 791 16.56 11.57 -29.28
CA SER A 791 16.99 12.13 -28.00
C SER A 791 18.51 12.23 -27.87
N VAL A 792 19.24 11.19 -28.28
CA VAL A 792 20.72 11.17 -28.28
C VAL A 792 21.28 12.13 -29.33
N ARG A 793 20.65 12.25 -30.51
CA ARG A 793 21.07 13.19 -31.55
C ARG A 793 20.93 14.64 -31.11
N GLU A 794 19.81 14.98 -30.46
CA GLU A 794 19.59 16.32 -29.89
C GLU A 794 20.60 16.66 -28.79
N ALA A 795 20.89 15.70 -27.90
CA ALA A 795 21.89 15.88 -26.83
C ALA A 795 23.31 16.12 -27.40
N LEU A 796 23.71 15.36 -28.42
CA LEU A 796 25.00 15.52 -29.09
C LEU A 796 25.09 16.83 -29.88
N ALA A 797 23.99 17.29 -30.50
CA ALA A 797 23.93 18.58 -31.20
C ALA A 797 24.13 19.76 -30.23
N GLY A 798 23.52 19.70 -29.04
CA GLY A 798 23.70 20.70 -27.98
C GLY A 798 25.13 20.80 -27.45
N GLU A 799 25.84 19.67 -27.37
CA GLU A 799 27.24 19.61 -26.92
C GLU A 799 28.24 20.22 -27.92
N SER A 800 27.90 20.25 -29.22
CA SER A 800 28.72 20.89 -30.26
C SER A 800 28.61 22.42 -30.28
N VAL A 801 27.44 22.95 -29.92
CA VAL A 801 27.18 24.39 -29.81
C VAL A 801 27.82 24.96 -28.54
N ALA A 802 27.78 24.21 -27.43
CA ALA A 802 28.44 24.61 -26.17
C ALA A 802 29.98 24.65 -26.27
N ARG A 803 30.58 23.84 -27.17
CA ARG A 803 32.03 23.83 -27.42
C ARG A 803 32.51 24.88 -28.43
N SER A 804 31.59 25.54 -29.14
CA SER A 804 31.90 26.53 -30.19
C SER A 804 31.47 27.95 -29.77
N GLY A 805 32.03 28.45 -28.66
CA GLY A 805 31.95 29.87 -28.23
C GLY A 805 33.30 30.59 -28.43
N PRO A 806 33.35 31.92 -28.60
CA PRO A 806 34.31 32.59 -29.48
C PRO A 806 35.75 32.58 -28.95
N ALA A 807 36.68 32.28 -29.85
CA ALA A 807 38.11 32.26 -29.62
C ALA A 807 38.68 33.66 -29.33
N THR A 808 39.31 33.80 -28.18
CA THR A 808 40.17 34.93 -27.81
C THR A 808 41.55 34.73 -28.44
N ASP A 809 41.92 35.61 -29.38
CA ASP A 809 43.18 35.56 -30.13
C ASP A 809 44.30 36.36 -29.42
N PRO A 810 45.52 35.83 -29.23
CA PRO A 810 46.63 36.63 -28.71
C PRO A 810 47.67 37.02 -29.78
N ALA A 811 47.86 38.34 -29.89
CA ALA A 811 49.08 39.09 -30.20
C ALA A 811 49.59 39.23 -31.65
N THR A 812 49.53 40.46 -32.20
CA THR A 812 50.68 41.26 -32.71
C THR A 812 50.27 42.74 -32.99
N PRO A 813 51.20 43.71 -33.21
CA PRO A 813 51.14 45.06 -32.59
C PRO A 813 51.06 46.26 -33.57
N ARG A 814 50.86 47.47 -33.01
CA ARG A 814 51.12 48.84 -33.55
C ARG A 814 50.50 49.23 -34.93
N HIS A 815 49.57 50.19 -34.95
CA HIS A 815 49.78 51.61 -35.34
C HIS A 815 48.45 52.37 -35.48
N GLU A 816 48.52 53.66 -35.13
CA GLU A 816 47.68 54.83 -35.44
C GLU A 816 46.43 54.71 -36.33
N GLY A 817 45.37 55.46 -35.96
CA GLY A 817 44.33 55.84 -36.92
C GLY A 817 43.06 56.46 -36.35
N ARG A 818 43.10 57.77 -36.07
CA ARG A 818 42.02 58.78 -36.15
C ARG A 818 40.56 58.32 -36.41
N ARG A 819 39.67 58.88 -35.56
CA ARG A 819 38.38 59.57 -35.86
C ARG A 819 37.47 58.99 -36.95
N SER A 820 36.23 58.71 -36.55
CA SER A 820 35.02 59.46 -36.97
C SER A 820 33.85 59.08 -36.09
#